data_AF-A0A7S9LMT0-F1
#
_entry.id   AF-A0A7S9LMT0-F1
#
_cell.length_a   1.000
_cell.length_b   1.000
_cell.length_c   1.000
_cell.angle_alpha   90.00
_cell.angle_beta   90.00
_cell.angle_gamma   90.00
#
_symmetry.space_group_name_H-M   'P 1'
#
loop_
_entity.id
_entity.type
_entity.pdbx_description
1 polymer ?
#
loop_
_entity_poly.entity_id
_entity_poly.type
_entity_poly.pdbx_seq_one_letter_code
_entity_poly.pdbx_strand_id
1 'polypeptide(L)'
;MNTETNNARPGEAAISLWEQLTGQKVDALSSSIGSGEFSLYDANKRITAAIKTGDEAIVTLLIRSQVPRFARAATFPLSEYRSGSERITGLLETMDRLDDLFAEPSIARLHDEFQAYAEGSLAFYRGVERSALSEETRAFVSAEGGSIGLDALQGLDRLTRLMIQDGIPAPASGAKLGRHIYQISKIEDLLHHAKQIPTGFSLCVIRGQNIASSYFVMVVRTGTRILALTDKGKFSHPLQEELMQARNDRFNAYRIDGSHFPYSLLKIEWLDRERVARESEPRDTSLPAGTGLAVLAEISELDDRELLWLQLFIEQCQQRYFHEGQAEPLLATGSMLAISNKLAGDDVQYPVSVGRQLALVPRASKDLTAASFHESDPGWVERTNPNLWMEQRFAEQVPEECLYIPESVMKAGQLQIGRDVKGELMVNHGESRKGLFVANLKSIPLNSLDTPERIIADAHYTARYNQVEIIKGLAAADYKLREREMQMWFYQAVAKNLPALLDDLLLANHARFRLPRTESGQPTRGVAGPVMRYISYIYEARARQHAPDPRDQLRLEHVIGVTNRAAVQWDCYLQPGQHVPANLFITLSTETIHDIVALTGLELSQIPPELHTRGLRIYTGNHILSRLDPLSGVDNPWDRLRLRFRVPVSFKAFKAYRAERGLTTPAIAALEEWAREGGLRAHSEGLEPCRLLEDLVISPVA
;
A
#
# COMPACT_ATOMS: atom_id res chain seq x y z
N MET A 1 36.91 -17.00 54.15
CA MET A 1 36.07 -17.92 53.34
C MET A 1 35.05 -17.04 52.64
N ASN A 2 35.03 -17.15 51.31
CA ASN A 2 34.55 -16.17 50.34
C ASN A 2 33.10 -15.70 50.56
N THR A 3 32.94 -14.40 50.81
CA THR A 3 31.73 -13.65 50.48
C THR A 3 31.83 -13.26 49.02
N GLU A 4 31.23 -14.05 48.13
CA GLU A 4 30.89 -13.60 46.78
C GLU A 4 29.78 -12.56 46.93
N THR A 5 30.16 -11.29 47.02
CA THR A 5 29.27 -10.16 46.76
C THR A 5 28.83 -10.27 45.31
N ASN A 6 27.61 -10.77 45.13
CA ASN A 6 26.91 -10.78 43.86
C ASN A 6 26.62 -9.31 43.49
N ASN A 7 27.59 -8.63 42.88
CA ASN A 7 27.45 -7.28 42.33
C ASN A 7 26.56 -7.35 41.09
N ALA A 8 25.27 -7.58 41.27
CA ALA A 8 24.28 -7.38 40.22
C ALA A 8 24.34 -5.91 39.80
N ARG A 9 24.33 -5.65 38.49
CA ARG A 9 24.34 -4.27 38.00
C ARG A 9 23.08 -3.55 38.48
N PRO A 10 23.13 -2.23 38.77
CA PRO A 10 21.99 -1.48 39.28
C PRO A 10 20.68 -1.65 38.48
N GLY A 11 20.75 -1.67 37.15
CA GLY A 11 19.58 -1.92 36.30
C GLY A 11 19.12 -3.37 36.33
N GLU A 12 20.02 -4.36 36.38
CA GLU A 12 19.66 -5.77 36.58
C GLU A 12 18.93 -6.00 37.92
N ALA A 13 19.41 -5.34 38.98
CA ALA A 13 18.76 -5.35 40.29
C ALA A 13 17.37 -4.67 40.25
N ALA A 14 17.27 -3.51 39.61
CA ALA A 14 16.00 -2.81 39.43
C ALA A 14 14.99 -3.62 38.61
N ILE A 15 15.43 -4.29 37.53
CA ILE A 15 14.60 -5.20 36.72
C ILE A 15 14.10 -6.36 37.60
N SER A 16 15.00 -7.02 38.33
CA SER A 16 14.64 -8.15 39.19
C SER A 16 13.60 -7.76 40.24
N LEU A 17 13.73 -6.57 40.84
CA LEU A 17 12.77 -6.02 41.80
C LEU A 17 11.46 -5.62 41.12
N TRP A 18 11.49 -5.07 39.91
CA TRP A 18 10.29 -4.76 39.13
C TRP A 18 9.50 -6.02 38.76
N GLU A 19 10.18 -7.09 38.35
CA GLU A 19 9.56 -8.38 38.06
C GLU A 19 8.97 -9.02 39.32
N GLN A 20 9.62 -8.86 40.48
CA GLN A 20 9.07 -9.26 41.78
C GLN A 20 7.82 -8.44 42.14
N LEU A 21 7.85 -7.12 41.94
CA LEU A 21 6.76 -6.21 42.24
C LEU A 21 5.51 -6.49 41.38
N THR A 22 5.73 -6.74 40.09
CA THR A 22 4.63 -6.92 39.11
C THR A 22 4.19 -8.38 38.98
N GLY A 23 5.00 -9.33 39.44
CA GLY A 23 4.77 -10.77 39.28
C GLY A 23 4.90 -11.26 37.83
N GLN A 24 5.43 -10.42 36.92
CA GLN A 24 5.60 -10.74 35.51
C GLN A 24 7.01 -10.39 35.07
N LYS A 25 7.59 -11.24 34.21
CA LYS A 25 8.85 -10.92 33.57
C LYS A 25 8.68 -9.75 32.60
N VAL A 26 9.71 -8.91 32.48
CA VAL A 26 9.70 -7.76 31.58
C VAL A 26 9.55 -8.19 30.11
N ASP A 27 10.05 -9.37 29.75
CA ASP A 27 9.99 -9.94 28.39
C ASP A 27 8.74 -10.80 28.11
N ALA A 28 7.86 -10.99 29.10
CA ALA A 28 6.69 -11.84 28.93
C ALA A 28 5.66 -11.19 27.99
N LEU A 29 5.26 -11.93 26.95
CA LEU A 29 4.24 -11.53 25.96
C LEU A 29 2.79 -11.60 26.50
N SER A 30 2.58 -11.65 27.82
CA SER A 30 1.24 -11.83 28.41
C SER A 30 0.53 -10.51 28.68
N SER A 31 -0.65 -10.35 28.07
CA SER A 31 -1.59 -9.27 28.33
C SER A 31 -2.42 -9.56 29.58
N SER A 32 -1.92 -9.21 30.77
CA SER A 32 -2.79 -9.24 31.96
C SER A 32 -2.26 -8.34 33.07
N ILE A 33 -2.58 -7.05 32.97
CA ILE A 33 -3.02 -6.11 34.03
C ILE A 33 -3.26 -4.81 33.26
N GLY A 34 -4.52 -4.55 32.93
CA GLY A 34 -4.95 -3.34 32.24
C GLY A 34 -6.35 -2.98 32.73
N SER A 35 -6.42 -2.13 33.76
CA SER A 35 -7.64 -1.47 34.17
C SER A 35 -7.32 0.00 34.44
N GLY A 36 -7.88 0.90 33.63
CA GLY A 36 -7.72 2.35 33.80
C GLY A 36 -6.43 2.94 33.20
N GLU A 37 -5.83 3.90 33.91
CA GLU A 37 -4.75 4.82 33.47
C GLU A 37 -3.34 4.20 33.38
N PHE A 38 -3.18 2.92 33.71
CA PHE A 38 -1.88 2.22 33.69
C PHE A 38 -1.98 0.88 32.97
N SER A 39 -0.98 0.61 32.12
CA SER A 39 -0.83 -0.61 31.34
C SER A 39 0.54 -1.22 31.64
N LEU A 40 0.56 -2.38 32.30
CA LEU A 40 1.81 -3.09 32.59
C LEU A 40 2.53 -3.50 31.29
N TYR A 41 1.76 -3.81 30.23
CA TYR A 41 2.29 -4.10 28.91
C TYR A 41 3.10 -2.92 28.34
N ASP A 42 2.55 -1.71 28.39
CA ASP A 42 3.24 -0.53 27.87
C ASP A 42 4.45 -0.14 28.73
N ALA A 43 4.36 -0.31 30.05
CA ALA A 43 5.48 -0.11 30.96
C ALA A 43 6.64 -1.09 30.66
N ASN A 44 6.35 -2.40 30.56
CA ASN A 44 7.34 -3.43 30.24
C ASN A 44 7.93 -3.24 28.83
N LYS A 45 7.13 -2.79 27.85
CA LYS A 45 7.61 -2.44 26.52
C LYS A 45 8.65 -1.31 26.57
N ARG A 46 8.41 -0.27 27.38
CA ARG A 46 9.35 0.86 27.58
C ARG A 46 10.61 0.41 28.32
N ILE A 47 10.49 -0.39 29.37
CA ILE A 47 11.65 -0.93 30.11
C ILE A 47 12.49 -1.83 29.19
N THR A 48 11.86 -2.69 28.38
CA THR A 48 12.54 -3.50 27.37
C THR A 48 13.29 -2.64 26.35
N ALA A 49 12.68 -1.52 25.93
CA ALA A 49 13.31 -0.56 25.04
C ALA A 49 14.52 0.14 25.70
N ALA A 50 14.48 0.40 27.00
CA ALA A 50 15.59 0.93 27.79
C ALA A 50 16.74 -0.08 27.93
N ILE A 51 16.44 -1.35 28.20
CA ILE A 51 17.46 -2.40 28.32
C ILE A 51 18.31 -2.49 27.04
N LYS A 52 17.69 -2.27 25.87
CA LYS A 52 18.38 -2.29 24.57
C LYS A 52 19.38 -1.14 24.39
N THR A 53 19.31 -0.06 25.16
CA THR A 53 20.30 1.02 25.09
C THR A 53 21.63 0.61 25.75
N GLY A 54 21.59 -0.37 26.66
CA GLY A 54 22.74 -0.77 27.47
C GLY A 54 23.11 0.23 28.58
N ASP A 55 22.31 1.27 28.79
CA ASP A 55 22.53 2.29 29.82
C ASP A 55 21.68 1.98 31.07
N GLU A 56 22.36 1.53 32.12
CA GLU A 56 21.77 1.18 33.41
C GLU A 56 21.00 2.36 34.03
N ALA A 57 21.45 3.60 33.81
CA ALA A 57 20.82 4.79 34.39
C ALA A 57 19.45 5.07 33.75
N ILE A 58 19.31 4.81 32.45
CA ILE A 58 18.02 4.94 31.75
C ILE A 58 17.03 3.89 32.28
N VAL A 59 17.50 2.66 32.51
CA VAL A 59 16.69 1.57 33.07
C VAL A 59 16.19 1.93 34.47
N THR A 60 17.07 2.34 35.38
CA THR A 60 16.69 2.69 36.76
C THR A 60 15.76 3.91 36.81
N LEU A 61 16.00 4.92 35.98
CA LEU A 61 15.16 6.12 35.88
C LEU A 61 13.75 5.78 35.41
N LEU A 62 13.63 4.93 34.40
CA LEU A 62 12.33 4.50 33.89
C LEU A 62 11.56 3.68 34.91
N ILE A 63 12.20 2.71 35.56
CA ILE A 63 11.53 1.91 36.60
C ILE A 63 11.06 2.83 37.74
N ARG A 64 11.90 3.77 38.20
CA ARG A 64 11.51 4.77 39.21
C ARG A 64 10.29 5.58 38.81
N SER A 65 10.15 5.95 37.53
CA SER A 65 8.97 6.67 37.02
C SER A 65 7.69 5.81 36.97
N GLN A 66 7.82 4.49 36.80
CA GLN A 66 6.68 3.57 36.68
C GLN A 66 6.16 3.07 38.03
N VAL A 67 7.02 2.96 39.05
CA VAL A 67 6.64 2.45 40.39
C VAL A 67 5.44 3.20 40.99
N PRO A 68 5.39 4.55 41.02
CA PRO A 68 4.22 5.28 41.53
C PRO A 68 2.96 5.12 40.66
N ARG A 69 3.10 4.80 39.37
CA ARG A 69 1.96 4.54 38.47
C ARG A 69 1.38 3.16 38.73
N PHE A 70 2.23 2.15 38.89
CA PHE A 70 1.84 0.82 39.29
C PHE A 70 1.15 0.83 40.66
N ALA A 71 1.74 1.51 41.65
CA ALA A 71 1.19 1.59 43.00
C ALA A 71 -0.22 2.20 43.04
N ARG A 72 -0.51 3.21 42.21
CA ARG A 72 -1.85 3.80 42.07
C ARG A 72 -2.86 2.90 41.36
N ALA A 73 -2.38 2.08 40.42
CA ALA A 73 -3.23 1.17 39.64
C ALA A 73 -3.51 -0.15 40.38
N ALA A 74 -2.68 -0.52 41.36
CA ALA A 74 -2.84 -1.73 42.14
C ALA A 74 -4.10 -1.66 43.02
N THR A 75 -5.03 -2.59 42.82
CA THR A 75 -6.27 -2.70 43.61
C THR A 75 -6.27 -3.96 44.46
N PHE A 76 -6.66 -3.85 45.72
CA PHE A 76 -6.78 -4.98 46.64
C PHE A 76 -8.17 -4.98 47.30
N PRO A 77 -8.80 -6.16 47.52
CA PRO A 77 -10.05 -6.23 48.25
C PRO A 77 -9.83 -5.87 49.74
N LEU A 78 -10.81 -5.21 50.36
CA LEU A 78 -10.77 -4.82 51.77
C LEU A 78 -10.51 -6.00 52.73
N SER A 79 -10.87 -7.22 52.34
CA SER A 79 -10.56 -8.44 53.10
C SER A 79 -9.06 -8.68 53.22
N GLU A 80 -8.28 -8.43 52.16
CA GLU A 80 -6.82 -8.61 52.15
C GLU A 80 -6.11 -7.55 53.01
N TYR A 81 -6.64 -6.33 53.04
CA TYR A 81 -6.14 -5.28 53.93
C TYR A 81 -6.39 -5.60 55.41
N ARG A 82 -7.60 -6.07 55.76
CA ARG A 82 -7.94 -6.40 57.16
C ARG A 82 -7.21 -7.63 57.69
N SER A 83 -6.83 -8.56 56.81
CA SER A 83 -6.14 -9.79 57.21
C SER A 83 -4.63 -9.65 57.33
N GLY A 84 -4.04 -8.51 56.97
CA GLY A 84 -2.58 -8.37 56.89
C GLY A 84 -1.98 -9.33 55.86
N SER A 85 -2.54 -9.34 54.65
CA SER A 85 -2.13 -10.25 53.56
C SER A 85 -0.61 -10.21 53.32
N GLU A 86 0.05 -11.38 53.35
CA GLU A 86 1.47 -11.54 53.01
C GLU A 86 1.81 -10.96 51.62
N ARG A 87 0.83 -10.97 50.70
CA ARG A 87 0.98 -10.35 49.38
C ARG A 87 1.14 -8.83 49.46
N ILE A 88 0.35 -8.15 50.30
CA ILE A 88 0.45 -6.68 50.44
C ILE A 88 1.78 -6.33 51.11
N THR A 89 2.15 -7.07 52.16
CA THR A 89 3.44 -6.90 52.84
C THR A 89 4.62 -7.10 51.89
N GLY A 90 4.61 -8.18 51.09
CA GLY A 90 5.69 -8.45 50.12
C GLY A 90 5.80 -7.41 49.00
N LEU A 91 4.67 -6.81 48.57
CA LEU A 91 4.70 -5.69 47.61
C LEU A 91 5.32 -4.44 48.24
N LEU A 92 4.94 -4.09 49.48
CA LEU A 92 5.51 -2.96 50.20
C LEU A 92 7.02 -3.16 50.45
N GLU A 93 7.43 -4.34 50.91
CA GLU A 93 8.86 -4.68 51.08
C GLU A 93 9.63 -4.58 49.76
N THR A 94 9.03 -4.97 48.63
CA THR A 94 9.67 -4.84 47.31
C THR A 94 9.77 -3.38 46.88
N MET A 95 8.77 -2.55 47.18
CA MET A 95 8.82 -1.10 46.95
C MET A 95 9.89 -0.43 47.82
N ASP A 96 9.97 -0.77 49.11
CA ASP A 96 11.01 -0.25 50.01
C ASP A 96 12.41 -0.60 49.49
N ARG A 97 12.60 -1.85 49.00
CA ARG A 97 13.88 -2.27 48.37
C ARG A 97 14.19 -1.51 47.08
N LEU A 98 13.19 -1.13 46.29
CA LEU A 98 13.36 -0.29 45.11
C LEU A 98 13.74 1.14 45.53
N ASP A 99 13.10 1.68 46.55
CA ASP A 99 13.41 3.02 47.09
C ASP A 99 14.82 3.06 47.67
N ASP A 100 15.24 2.04 48.42
CA ASP A 100 16.62 1.88 48.92
C ASP A 100 17.64 1.82 47.78
N LEU A 101 17.33 1.08 46.71
CA LEU A 101 18.18 1.03 45.51
C LEU A 101 18.28 2.42 44.87
N PHE A 102 17.15 3.11 44.67
CA PHE A 102 17.15 4.44 44.07
C PHE A 102 17.76 5.54 44.96
N ALA A 103 17.88 5.30 46.26
CA ALA A 103 18.54 6.17 47.22
C ALA A 103 20.06 5.93 47.29
N GLU A 104 20.60 4.89 46.64
CA GLU A 104 22.03 4.67 46.55
C GLU A 104 22.71 5.92 45.95
N PRO A 105 23.77 6.48 46.57
CA PRO A 105 24.33 7.77 46.17
C PRO A 105 24.75 7.86 44.69
N SER A 106 25.17 6.74 44.10
CA SER A 106 25.56 6.63 42.69
C SER A 106 24.37 6.84 41.73
N ILE A 107 23.23 6.22 42.04
CA ILE A 107 21.99 6.25 41.24
C ILE A 107 21.22 7.54 41.50
N ALA A 108 21.06 7.91 42.78
CA ALA A 108 20.35 9.11 43.19
C ALA A 108 20.95 10.35 42.52
N ARG A 109 22.29 10.46 42.50
CA ARG A 109 22.99 11.56 41.82
C ARG A 109 22.66 11.63 40.33
N LEU A 110 22.65 10.51 39.61
CA LEU A 110 22.34 10.49 38.18
C LEU A 110 20.89 10.89 37.90
N HIS A 111 19.95 10.42 38.71
CA HIS A 111 18.54 10.80 38.60
C HIS A 111 18.34 12.29 38.90
N ASP A 112 18.98 12.81 39.95
CA ASP A 112 18.89 14.21 40.34
C ASP A 112 19.55 15.13 39.29
N GLU A 113 20.68 14.71 38.71
CA GLU A 113 21.34 15.41 37.60
C GLU A 113 20.44 15.48 36.36
N PHE A 114 19.81 14.36 35.98
CA PHE A 114 18.88 14.33 34.86
C PHE A 114 17.64 15.20 35.12
N GLN A 115 17.03 15.09 36.30
CA GLN A 115 15.86 15.89 36.66
C GLN A 115 16.22 17.38 36.70
N ALA A 116 17.37 17.73 37.26
CA ALA A 116 17.87 19.09 37.30
C ALA A 116 18.09 19.66 35.91
N TYR A 117 18.62 18.85 35.00
CA TYR A 117 18.83 19.21 33.62
C TYR A 117 17.51 19.44 32.87
N ALA A 118 16.54 18.53 33.01
CA ALA A 118 15.23 18.62 32.39
C ALA A 118 14.46 19.86 32.86
N GLU A 119 14.41 20.10 34.18
CA GLU A 119 13.80 21.30 34.75
C GLU A 119 14.53 22.57 34.30
N GLY A 120 15.86 22.58 34.32
CA GLY A 120 16.65 23.73 33.85
C GLY A 120 16.40 24.06 32.39
N SER A 121 16.23 23.05 31.54
CA SER A 121 15.92 23.19 30.13
C SER A 121 14.54 23.83 29.90
N LEU A 122 13.52 23.37 30.61
CA LEU A 122 12.19 23.98 30.54
C LEU A 122 12.20 25.42 31.05
N ALA A 123 12.89 25.69 32.16
CA ALA A 123 13.04 27.04 32.72
C ALA A 123 13.70 28.00 31.71
N PHE A 124 14.75 27.54 31.02
CA PHE A 124 15.45 28.30 29.98
C PHE A 124 14.49 28.73 28.84
N TYR A 125 13.70 27.80 28.29
CA TYR A 125 12.78 28.12 27.19
C TYR A 125 11.62 29.02 27.62
N ARG A 126 11.21 28.94 28.89
CA ARG A 126 10.17 29.80 29.47
C ARG A 126 10.70 31.18 29.91
N GLY A 127 12.02 31.37 29.93
CA GLY A 127 12.65 32.61 30.39
C GLY A 127 12.45 32.86 31.89
N VAL A 128 12.38 31.80 32.70
CA VAL A 128 12.19 31.86 34.16
C VAL A 128 13.33 31.17 34.89
N GLU A 129 13.49 31.46 36.17
CA GLU A 129 14.38 30.72 37.05
C GLU A 129 13.82 29.32 37.34
N ARG A 130 14.69 28.32 37.53
CA ARG A 130 14.28 26.94 37.83
C ARG A 130 13.41 26.84 39.10
N SER A 131 13.68 27.69 40.09
CA SER A 131 12.89 27.78 41.33
C SER A 131 11.47 28.33 41.10
N ALA A 132 11.24 29.05 39.99
CA ALA A 132 9.96 29.63 39.62
C ALA A 132 9.07 28.70 38.77
N LEU A 133 9.55 27.51 38.40
CA LEU A 133 8.72 26.50 37.73
C LEU A 133 7.53 26.08 38.61
N SER A 134 6.39 25.81 37.97
CA SER A 134 5.19 25.33 38.66
C SER A 134 5.42 23.92 39.25
N GLU A 135 4.66 23.58 40.27
CA GLU A 135 4.65 22.22 40.83
C GLU A 135 4.21 21.19 39.80
N GLU A 136 3.27 21.57 38.91
CA GLU A 136 2.80 20.75 37.79
C GLU A 136 3.93 20.39 36.82
N THR A 137 4.75 21.35 36.42
CA THR A 137 5.90 21.11 35.53
C THR A 137 6.94 20.20 36.20
N ARG A 138 7.22 20.38 37.50
CA ARG A 138 8.15 19.50 38.23
C ARG A 138 7.62 18.07 38.36
N ALA A 139 6.33 17.93 38.69
CA ALA A 139 5.66 16.64 38.75
C ALA A 139 5.67 15.94 37.37
N PHE A 140 5.46 16.71 36.30
CA PHE A 140 5.56 16.24 34.92
C PHE A 140 6.96 15.71 34.60
N VAL A 141 8.03 16.47 34.88
CA VAL A 141 9.42 16.02 34.62
C VAL A 141 9.73 14.73 35.39
N SER A 142 9.34 14.66 36.66
CA SER A 142 9.53 13.45 37.48
C SER A 142 8.78 12.23 36.94
N ALA A 143 7.56 12.42 36.43
CA ALA A 143 6.71 11.33 35.97
C ALA A 143 7.00 10.87 34.53
N GLU A 144 7.32 11.79 33.61
CA GLU A 144 7.40 11.52 32.16
C GLU A 144 8.81 11.75 31.59
N GLY A 145 9.70 12.47 32.28
CA GLY A 145 11.00 12.89 31.75
C GLY A 145 11.87 11.74 31.25
N GLY A 146 11.96 10.64 32.02
CA GLY A 146 12.71 9.45 31.59
C GLY A 146 12.13 8.77 30.35
N SER A 147 10.79 8.72 30.23
CA SER A 147 10.12 8.18 29.03
C SER A 147 10.35 9.07 27.81
N ILE A 148 10.32 10.39 27.98
CA ILE A 148 10.58 11.35 26.91
C ILE A 148 12.04 11.29 26.46
N GLY A 149 12.99 11.13 27.40
CA GLY A 149 14.40 10.96 27.07
C GLY A 149 14.70 9.67 26.30
N LEU A 150 14.12 8.54 26.72
CA LEU A 150 14.23 7.29 25.96
C LEU A 150 13.65 7.44 24.56
N ASP A 151 12.50 8.11 24.42
CA ASP A 151 11.92 8.33 23.11
C ASP A 151 12.79 9.24 22.24
N ALA A 152 13.30 10.36 22.76
CA ALA A 152 14.20 11.25 22.03
C ALA A 152 15.47 10.53 21.53
N LEU A 153 16.03 9.64 22.36
CA LEU A 153 17.15 8.77 22.00
C LEU A 153 16.83 7.86 20.80
N GLN A 154 15.65 7.24 20.81
CA GLN A 154 15.19 6.37 19.71
C GLN A 154 14.63 7.13 18.51
N GLY A 155 14.19 8.38 18.72
CA GLY A 155 13.47 9.19 17.77
C GLY A 155 14.30 9.46 16.52
N LEU A 156 15.61 9.66 16.71
CA LEU A 156 16.54 9.90 15.59
C LEU A 156 16.51 8.77 14.55
N ASP A 157 16.42 7.51 14.99
CA ASP A 157 16.39 6.33 14.12
C ASP A 157 15.08 6.22 13.32
N ARG A 158 13.97 6.74 13.88
CA ARG A 158 12.64 6.73 13.25
C ARG A 158 12.50 7.79 12.15
N LEU A 159 13.24 8.90 12.24
CA LEU A 159 13.16 9.99 11.27
C LEU A 159 13.83 9.65 9.94
N THR A 160 13.34 10.27 8.87
CA THR A 160 14.05 10.38 7.60
C THR A 160 15.15 11.42 7.75
N ARG A 161 16.39 11.00 7.50
CA ARG A 161 17.60 11.83 7.67
C ARG A 161 18.27 12.00 6.33
N LEU A 162 18.40 13.25 5.89
CA LEU A 162 19.01 13.58 4.61
C LEU A 162 19.95 14.76 4.77
N MET A 163 21.02 14.77 3.99
CA MET A 163 22.00 15.85 3.96
C MET A 163 21.64 16.82 2.83
N ILE A 164 21.35 18.08 3.14
CA ILE A 164 21.11 19.11 2.12
C ILE A 164 22.42 19.48 1.41
N GLN A 165 23.49 19.60 2.20
CA GLN A 165 24.80 20.00 1.72
C GLN A 165 25.86 19.31 2.57
N ASP A 166 26.83 18.69 1.91
CA ASP A 166 28.01 18.16 2.61
C ASP A 166 29.04 19.26 2.88
N GLY A 167 29.86 19.03 3.89
CA GLY A 167 30.89 19.96 4.31
C GLY A 167 31.60 19.49 5.57
N ILE A 168 32.44 20.37 6.10
CA ILE A 168 33.19 20.16 7.33
C ILE A 168 32.28 20.50 8.53
N PRO A 169 32.06 19.54 9.46
CA PRO A 169 31.35 19.78 10.72
C PRO A 169 32.07 20.80 11.61
N ALA A 170 31.30 21.58 12.36
CA ALA A 170 31.80 22.51 13.38
C ALA A 170 31.56 21.95 14.79
N PRO A 171 32.29 22.42 15.82
CA PRO A 171 32.05 22.01 17.20
C PRO A 171 30.69 22.50 17.73
N ALA A 172 30.11 21.76 18.67
CA ALA A 172 28.80 22.04 19.26
C ALA A 172 28.76 23.35 20.09
N SER A 173 29.91 23.85 20.56
CA SER A 173 30.01 24.99 21.48
C SER A 173 29.43 26.31 20.93
N GLY A 174 29.22 26.41 19.60
CA GLY A 174 28.60 27.55 18.94
C GLY A 174 27.18 27.31 18.42
N ALA A 175 26.60 26.14 18.67
CA ALA A 175 25.30 25.76 18.14
C ALA A 175 24.16 26.52 18.83
N LYS A 176 23.25 27.11 18.06
CA LYS A 176 22.08 27.85 18.56
C LYS A 176 20.78 27.27 18.02
N LEU A 177 19.75 27.20 18.85
CA LEU A 177 18.38 26.92 18.41
C LEU A 177 17.70 28.22 17.96
N GLY A 178 17.12 28.21 16.76
CA GLY A 178 16.29 29.31 16.27
C GLY A 178 15.03 29.46 17.13
N ARG A 179 14.71 30.70 17.52
CA ARG A 179 13.54 31.02 18.37
C ARG A 179 12.19 30.76 17.70
N HIS A 180 12.13 30.85 16.38
CA HIS A 180 10.88 30.79 15.61
C HIS A 180 10.73 29.44 14.91
N ILE A 181 9.50 28.96 14.86
CA ILE A 181 9.07 27.82 14.04
C ILE A 181 8.51 28.38 12.74
N TYR A 182 9.19 28.09 11.63
CA TYR A 182 8.83 28.64 10.32
C TYR A 182 7.88 27.71 9.57
N GLN A 183 6.85 28.30 8.97
CA GLN A 183 5.99 27.62 8.02
C GLN A 183 6.56 27.76 6.61
N ILE A 184 6.78 26.62 5.97
CA ILE A 184 7.34 26.50 4.63
C ILE A 184 6.24 26.05 3.67
N SER A 185 6.08 26.79 2.57
CA SER A 185 5.14 26.45 1.50
C SER A 185 5.77 25.63 0.37
N LYS A 186 7.07 25.82 0.10
CA LYS A 186 7.82 25.11 -0.95
C LYS A 186 9.13 24.59 -0.41
N ILE A 187 9.56 23.42 -0.86
CA ILE A 187 10.81 22.81 -0.37
C ILE A 187 12.03 23.70 -0.70
N GLU A 188 11.99 24.44 -1.81
CA GLU A 188 13.06 25.36 -2.18
C GLU A 188 13.28 26.45 -1.13
N ASP A 189 12.21 26.93 -0.49
CA ASP A 189 12.30 27.93 0.57
C ASP A 189 12.98 27.35 1.82
N LEU A 190 12.70 26.08 2.16
CA LEU A 190 13.42 25.35 3.20
C LEU A 190 14.92 25.24 2.89
N LEU A 191 15.27 24.89 1.65
CA LEU A 191 16.67 24.72 1.24
C LEU A 191 17.43 26.06 1.26
N HIS A 192 16.76 27.15 0.92
CA HIS A 192 17.33 28.50 1.03
C HIS A 192 17.52 28.90 2.50
N HIS A 193 16.49 28.73 3.33
CA HIS A 193 16.53 28.98 4.77
C HIS A 193 17.65 28.21 5.46
N ALA A 194 17.79 26.92 5.14
CA ALA A 194 18.80 26.05 5.74
C ALA A 194 20.24 26.54 5.50
N LYS A 195 20.50 27.24 4.38
CA LYS A 195 21.80 27.84 4.07
C LYS A 195 22.05 29.16 4.80
N GLN A 196 21.00 29.81 5.31
CA GLN A 196 21.07 31.11 5.99
C GLN A 196 21.17 31.01 7.52
N ILE A 197 20.62 29.95 8.13
CA ILE A 197 20.65 29.81 9.60
C ILE A 197 22.09 29.74 10.14
N PRO A 198 22.39 30.25 11.33
CA PRO A 198 23.71 30.06 11.94
C PRO A 198 23.97 28.57 12.25
N THR A 199 25.19 28.24 12.68
CA THR A 199 25.49 26.89 13.20
C THR A 199 24.54 26.56 14.35
N GLY A 200 23.87 25.42 14.28
CA GLY A 200 22.81 25.03 15.21
C GLY A 200 21.58 24.45 14.50
N PHE A 201 20.41 24.84 15.00
CA PHE A 201 19.14 24.14 14.76
C PHE A 201 18.03 25.11 14.34
N SER A 202 17.18 24.71 13.41
CA SER A 202 15.95 25.44 13.08
C SER A 202 14.82 24.47 12.81
N LEU A 203 13.69 24.68 13.49
CA LEU A 203 12.49 23.88 13.30
C LEU A 203 11.57 24.54 12.27
N CYS A 204 11.15 23.76 11.29
CA CYS A 204 10.25 24.18 10.22
C CYS A 204 9.08 23.20 10.10
N VAL A 205 7.94 23.68 9.62
CA VAL A 205 6.79 22.85 9.25
C VAL A 205 6.48 23.03 7.77
N ILE A 206 6.27 21.92 7.07
CA ILE A 206 5.78 21.92 5.69
C ILE A 206 4.30 21.54 5.74
N ARG A 207 3.44 22.46 5.32
CA ARG A 207 1.99 22.21 5.26
C ARG A 207 1.64 21.42 4.01
N GLY A 208 0.98 20.29 4.22
CA GLY A 208 0.43 19.51 3.12
C GLY A 208 -0.90 20.08 2.62
N GLN A 209 -1.44 19.53 1.53
CA GLN A 209 -2.77 19.91 1.02
C GLN A 209 -3.86 19.57 2.03
N ASN A 210 -3.73 18.42 2.70
CA ASN A 210 -4.49 18.07 3.89
C ASN A 210 -3.64 18.36 5.14
N ILE A 211 -4.23 18.91 6.20
CA ILE A 211 -3.51 19.20 7.45
C ILE A 211 -2.81 17.98 8.02
N ALA A 212 -3.40 16.78 7.92
CA ALA A 212 -2.80 15.53 8.40
C ALA A 212 -1.53 15.12 7.61
N SER A 213 -1.41 15.56 6.37
CA SER A 213 -0.21 15.33 5.55
C SER A 213 0.94 16.31 5.86
N SER A 214 0.73 17.26 6.77
CA SER A 214 1.77 18.17 7.21
C SER A 214 2.84 17.45 8.03
N TYR A 215 4.08 17.88 7.89
CA TYR A 215 5.24 17.27 8.55
C TYR A 215 6.26 18.30 8.98
N PHE A 216 7.04 17.96 10.00
CA PHE A 216 8.07 18.83 10.53
C PHE A 216 9.44 18.46 9.95
N VAL A 217 10.30 19.47 9.85
CA VAL A 217 11.68 19.33 9.45
C VAL A 217 12.55 20.08 10.44
N MET A 218 13.44 19.34 11.12
CA MET A 218 14.55 19.91 11.88
C MET A 218 15.74 20.09 10.94
N VAL A 219 16.13 21.33 10.71
CA VAL A 219 17.36 21.66 9.99
C VAL A 219 18.51 21.71 11.00
N VAL A 220 19.58 20.96 10.72
CA VAL A 220 20.81 20.94 11.50
C VAL A 220 21.94 21.50 10.65
N ARG A 221 22.50 22.64 11.04
CA ARG A 221 23.70 23.21 10.41
C ARG A 221 24.89 23.03 11.32
N THR A 222 25.83 22.18 10.93
CA THR A 222 27.13 21.98 11.61
C THR A 222 28.23 22.53 10.72
N GLY A 223 28.58 23.80 10.92
CA GLY A 223 29.55 24.50 10.07
C GLY A 223 29.05 24.68 8.64
N THR A 224 29.70 23.96 7.71
CA THR A 224 29.34 23.97 6.27
C THR A 224 28.44 22.80 5.86
N ARG A 225 28.29 21.78 6.73
CA ARG A 225 27.37 20.67 6.51
C ARG A 225 25.98 21.04 7.01
N ILE A 226 24.96 20.70 6.23
CA ILE A 226 23.55 20.98 6.50
C ILE A 226 22.75 19.69 6.33
N LEU A 227 21.97 19.34 7.35
CA LEU A 227 21.11 18.17 7.37
C LEU A 227 19.65 18.57 7.59
N ALA A 228 18.74 17.73 7.12
CA ALA A 228 17.30 17.80 7.33
C ALA A 228 16.82 16.48 7.94
N LEU A 229 16.19 16.56 9.11
CA LEU A 229 15.59 15.44 9.83
C LEU A 229 14.09 15.65 9.82
N THR A 230 13.33 14.68 9.32
CA THR A 230 11.88 14.85 9.15
C THR A 230 11.12 13.58 9.47
N ASP A 231 9.92 13.77 9.99
CA ASP A 231 8.94 12.70 10.23
C ASP A 231 8.01 12.49 9.03
N LYS A 232 8.37 13.00 7.84
CA LYS A 232 7.69 12.66 6.59
C LYS A 232 7.66 11.15 6.41
N GLY A 233 6.46 10.63 6.13
CA GLY A 233 6.25 9.20 5.92
C GLY A 233 7.12 8.65 4.80
N LYS A 234 7.64 7.43 4.98
CA LYS A 234 8.34 6.70 3.93
C LYS A 234 7.32 5.91 3.11
N PHE A 235 7.27 6.19 1.81
CA PHE A 235 6.32 5.57 0.89
C PHE A 235 7.04 4.61 -0.06
N SER A 236 6.44 3.47 -0.32
CA SER A 236 6.89 2.42 -1.26
C SER A 236 6.90 2.91 -2.71
N HIS A 237 6.05 3.87 -3.09
CA HIS A 237 6.03 4.46 -4.43
C HIS A 237 5.39 5.86 -4.41
N PRO A 238 5.60 6.71 -5.43
CA PRO A 238 5.27 8.14 -5.35
C PRO A 238 3.76 8.43 -5.30
N LEU A 239 2.91 7.46 -5.68
CA LEU A 239 1.45 7.61 -5.65
C LEU A 239 0.82 7.10 -4.35
N GLN A 240 1.58 6.43 -3.49
CA GLN A 240 1.04 5.79 -2.29
C GLN A 240 0.40 6.80 -1.34
N GLU A 241 1.04 7.94 -1.13
CA GLU A 241 0.54 8.98 -0.24
C GLU A 241 -0.87 9.43 -0.66
N GLU A 242 -1.05 9.78 -1.93
CA GLU A 242 -2.34 10.18 -2.50
C GLU A 242 -3.38 9.06 -2.37
N LEU A 243 -3.01 7.82 -2.72
CA LEU A 243 -3.92 6.66 -2.66
C LEU A 243 -4.36 6.31 -1.23
N MET A 244 -3.47 6.48 -0.25
CA MET A 244 -3.78 6.26 1.16
C MET A 244 -4.70 7.36 1.69
N GLN A 245 -4.38 8.63 1.41
CA GLN A 245 -5.18 9.78 1.81
C GLN A 245 -6.59 9.75 1.23
N ALA A 246 -6.75 9.30 -0.03
CA ALA A 246 -8.05 9.14 -0.65
C ALA A 246 -8.98 8.16 0.10
N ARG A 247 -8.43 7.28 0.95
CA ARG A 247 -9.19 6.34 1.77
C ARG A 247 -9.48 6.85 3.17
N ASN A 248 -8.48 7.41 3.85
CA ASN A 248 -8.57 8.02 5.19
C ASN A 248 -7.21 8.54 5.68
N ASP A 249 -7.24 9.30 6.78
CA ASP A 249 -6.06 9.90 7.40
C ASP A 249 -5.38 9.06 8.50
N ARG A 250 -5.78 7.80 8.73
CA ARG A 250 -5.26 6.99 9.86
C ARG A 250 -3.76 6.79 9.83
N PHE A 251 -3.19 6.62 8.65
CA PHE A 251 -1.74 6.50 8.51
C PHE A 251 -1.02 7.74 9.06
N ASN A 252 -1.55 8.93 8.73
CA ASN A 252 -1.01 10.18 9.24
C ASN A 252 -1.28 10.32 10.74
N ALA A 253 -2.42 9.87 11.26
CA ALA A 253 -2.69 9.84 12.70
C ALA A 253 -1.62 9.02 13.45
N TYR A 254 -1.34 7.79 13.00
CA TYR A 254 -0.31 6.94 13.61
C TYR A 254 1.10 7.53 13.48
N ARG A 255 1.41 8.16 12.35
CA ARG A 255 2.69 8.85 12.13
C ARG A 255 2.86 10.03 13.09
N ILE A 256 1.80 10.82 13.27
CA ILE A 256 1.78 11.99 14.16
C ILE A 256 1.82 11.55 15.62
N ASP A 257 1.07 10.53 16.02
CA ASP A 257 1.09 9.98 17.38
C ASP A 257 2.48 9.39 17.74
N GLY A 258 3.14 8.77 16.77
CA GLY A 258 4.52 8.29 16.90
C GLY A 258 5.61 9.35 16.74
N SER A 259 5.22 10.60 16.45
CA SER A 259 6.12 11.74 16.27
C SER A 259 5.92 12.71 17.43
N HIS A 260 7.01 13.15 18.05
CA HIS A 260 6.95 14.14 19.13
C HIS A 260 7.35 15.54 18.65
N PHE A 261 7.35 15.75 17.33
CA PHE A 261 7.32 17.10 16.79
C PHE A 261 6.03 17.83 17.21
N PRO A 262 6.03 19.17 17.21
CA PRO A 262 4.99 19.93 17.90
C PRO A 262 3.70 20.08 17.08
N TYR A 263 3.00 18.96 16.89
CA TYR A 263 1.72 18.89 16.19
C TYR A 263 0.57 19.55 16.94
N SER A 264 0.73 19.80 18.25
CA SER A 264 -0.24 20.57 19.04
C SER A 264 -0.47 21.99 18.46
N LEU A 265 0.51 22.53 17.73
CA LEU A 265 0.46 23.82 17.06
C LEU A 265 -0.46 23.84 15.83
N LEU A 266 -0.69 22.69 15.20
CA LEU A 266 -1.51 22.57 13.99
C LEU A 266 -3.00 22.35 14.30
N LYS A 267 -3.37 22.20 15.58
CA LYS A 267 -4.76 22.05 16.06
C LYS A 267 -5.58 21.06 15.21
N ILE A 268 -5.01 19.88 15.01
CA ILE A 268 -5.63 18.81 14.21
C ILE A 268 -6.73 18.14 15.04
N GLU A 269 -7.96 18.23 14.56
CA GLU A 269 -9.12 17.51 15.07
C GLU A 269 -9.31 16.20 14.28
N TRP A 270 -9.31 15.08 15.01
CA TRP A 270 -9.50 13.75 14.44
C TRP A 270 -10.96 13.29 14.59
N LEU A 271 -11.62 13.03 13.47
CA LEU A 271 -13.01 12.58 13.38
C LEU A 271 -13.09 11.14 12.84
N ASP A 272 -14.24 10.48 13.08
CA ASP A 272 -14.53 9.10 12.64
C ASP A 272 -13.41 8.10 12.96
N ARG A 273 -12.95 8.07 14.22
CA ARG A 273 -11.84 7.20 14.67
C ARG A 273 -10.59 7.39 13.79
N GLU A 274 -10.12 8.63 13.74
CA GLU A 274 -8.92 9.10 13.03
C GLU A 274 -8.97 8.93 11.50
N ARG A 275 -10.17 8.78 10.93
CA ARG A 275 -10.30 8.63 9.47
C ARG A 275 -10.32 9.95 8.73
N VAL A 276 -10.69 11.02 9.42
CA VAL A 276 -10.81 12.36 8.84
C VAL A 276 -10.08 13.32 9.76
N ALA A 277 -9.16 14.10 9.19
CA ALA A 277 -8.52 15.21 9.88
C ALA A 277 -9.11 16.55 9.44
N ARG A 278 -9.25 17.47 10.41
CA ARG A 278 -9.62 18.87 10.16
C ARG A 278 -8.76 19.77 11.01
N GLU A 279 -8.51 20.97 10.53
CA GLU A 279 -7.90 22.02 11.35
C GLU A 279 -9.05 22.74 12.07
N SER A 280 -9.10 22.63 13.41
CA SER A 280 -10.21 23.21 14.19
C SER A 280 -10.11 24.74 14.26
N GLU A 281 -8.90 25.26 14.41
CA GLU A 281 -8.59 26.68 14.53
C GLU A 281 -7.34 27.01 13.71
N PRO A 282 -7.50 27.51 12.47
CA PRO A 282 -6.37 27.89 11.64
C PRO A 282 -5.56 28.98 12.32
N ARG A 283 -4.28 28.71 12.55
CA ARG A 283 -3.40 29.68 13.18
C ARG A 283 -2.92 30.70 12.16
N ASP A 284 -3.16 31.98 12.42
CA ASP A 284 -2.63 33.07 11.60
C ASP A 284 -1.10 33.08 11.68
N THR A 285 -0.44 33.04 10.51
CA THR A 285 1.01 33.19 10.44
C THR A 285 1.38 34.65 10.29
N SER A 286 2.40 35.10 11.03
CA SER A 286 2.99 36.42 10.82
C SER A 286 4.17 36.33 9.84
N LEU A 287 4.38 37.36 9.03
CA LEU A 287 5.55 37.50 8.16
C LEU A 287 6.52 38.49 8.82
N PRO A 288 7.60 38.04 9.50
CA PRO A 288 8.56 38.94 10.10
C PRO A 288 9.33 39.72 9.03
N ALA A 289 9.65 40.99 9.33
CA ALA A 289 10.51 41.78 8.47
C ALA A 289 11.92 41.15 8.40
N GLY A 290 12.34 40.70 7.22
CA GLY A 290 13.72 40.29 6.93
C GLY A 290 13.94 38.81 6.60
N THR A 291 13.08 37.88 7.04
CA THR A 291 13.21 36.44 6.69
C THR A 291 12.42 36.05 5.44
N GLY A 292 11.33 36.75 5.15
CA GLY A 292 10.42 36.43 4.04
C GLY A 292 9.62 35.13 4.23
N LEU A 293 9.76 34.46 5.38
CA LEU A 293 9.08 33.22 5.73
C LEU A 293 8.01 33.47 6.80
N ALA A 294 6.87 32.82 6.63
CA ALA A 294 5.79 32.83 7.60
C ALA A 294 6.25 32.16 8.92
N VAL A 295 5.96 32.77 10.06
CA VAL A 295 6.20 32.21 11.39
C VAL A 295 4.90 31.65 11.93
N LEU A 296 4.93 30.37 12.33
CA LEU A 296 3.81 29.67 12.94
C LEU A 296 3.71 29.94 14.45
N ALA A 297 4.84 29.85 15.15
CA ALA A 297 4.94 30.01 16.60
C ALA A 297 6.39 30.28 17.04
N GLU A 298 6.59 30.70 18.27
CA GLU A 298 7.88 30.66 18.96
C GLU A 298 8.08 29.35 19.72
N ILE A 299 9.33 28.92 19.89
CA ILE A 299 9.69 27.71 20.66
C ILE A 299 9.14 27.79 22.10
N SER A 300 9.13 28.98 22.70
CA SER A 300 8.60 29.19 24.06
C SER A 300 7.09 28.95 24.21
N GLU A 301 6.35 28.77 23.10
CA GLU A 301 4.91 28.48 23.10
C GLU A 301 4.58 26.99 23.07
N LEU A 302 5.58 26.13 22.83
CA LEU A 302 5.45 24.68 22.88
C LEU A 302 5.07 24.19 24.28
N ASP A 303 4.33 23.09 24.40
CA ASP A 303 4.03 22.52 25.71
C ASP A 303 5.28 21.89 26.38
N ASP A 304 5.18 21.54 27.66
CA ASP A 304 6.33 21.01 28.42
C ASP A 304 6.86 19.68 27.86
N ARG A 305 5.99 18.85 27.26
CA ARG A 305 6.37 17.57 26.65
C ARG A 305 7.13 17.79 25.35
N GLU A 306 6.60 18.62 24.47
CA GLU A 306 7.21 18.95 23.17
C GLU A 306 8.55 19.66 23.38
N LEU A 307 8.66 20.58 24.34
CA LEU A 307 9.92 21.26 24.67
C LEU A 307 10.99 20.32 25.22
N LEU A 308 10.62 19.51 26.21
CA LEU A 308 11.57 18.60 26.82
C LEU A 308 12.07 17.59 25.79
N TRP A 309 11.17 17.04 24.97
CA TRP A 309 11.54 16.15 23.88
C TRP A 309 12.47 16.84 22.88
N LEU A 310 12.12 18.05 22.45
CA LEU A 310 12.92 18.82 21.49
C LEU A 310 14.35 19.06 21.99
N GLN A 311 14.50 19.44 23.27
CA GLN A 311 15.81 19.65 23.87
C GLN A 311 16.63 18.36 23.90
N LEU A 312 16.07 17.28 24.44
CA LEU A 312 16.76 16.00 24.54
C LEU A 312 17.10 15.45 23.14
N PHE A 313 16.23 15.65 22.16
CA PHE A 313 16.47 15.28 20.77
C PHE A 313 17.61 16.12 20.14
N ILE A 314 17.71 17.41 20.47
CA ILE A 314 18.82 18.26 20.05
C ILE A 314 20.15 17.75 20.60
N GLU A 315 20.20 17.25 21.84
CA GLU A 315 21.43 16.65 22.39
C GLU A 315 21.88 15.42 21.62
N GLN A 316 20.95 14.55 21.23
CA GLN A 316 21.25 13.40 20.39
C GLN A 316 21.79 13.84 19.03
N CYS A 317 21.24 14.92 18.47
CA CYS A 317 21.75 15.51 17.24
C CYS A 317 23.15 16.13 17.43
N GLN A 318 23.42 16.77 18.58
CA GLN A 318 24.75 17.30 18.91
C GLN A 318 25.78 16.19 19.01
N GLN A 319 25.46 15.10 19.71
CA GLN A 319 26.34 13.94 19.81
C GLN A 319 26.66 13.37 18.42
N ARG A 320 25.65 13.07 17.61
CA ARG A 320 25.85 12.45 16.30
C ARG A 320 26.48 13.35 15.24
N TYR A 321 26.03 14.59 15.10
CA TYR A 321 26.43 15.43 13.96
C TYR A 321 27.55 16.41 14.28
N PHE A 322 27.74 16.79 15.54
CA PHE A 322 28.80 17.72 15.93
C PHE A 322 30.00 17.00 16.56
N HIS A 323 29.79 16.00 17.41
CA HIS A 323 30.89 15.26 18.05
C HIS A 323 31.38 14.10 17.16
N GLU A 324 30.47 13.23 16.71
CA GLU A 324 30.81 12.09 15.85
C GLU A 324 31.01 12.50 14.38
N GLY A 325 30.44 13.63 13.96
CA GLY A 325 30.57 14.15 12.59
C GLY A 325 29.93 13.24 11.54
N GLN A 326 28.91 12.47 11.92
CA GLN A 326 28.23 11.50 11.05
C GLN A 326 27.66 12.19 9.80
N ALA A 327 27.79 11.52 8.65
CA ALA A 327 27.15 11.93 7.40
C ALA A 327 25.87 11.13 7.15
N GLU A 328 24.93 11.71 6.43
CA GLU A 328 23.66 11.09 6.03
C GLU A 328 23.53 11.11 4.50
N PRO A 329 22.65 10.29 3.91
CA PRO A 329 22.42 10.28 2.46
C PRO A 329 22.05 11.67 1.93
N LEU A 330 22.56 12.00 0.75
CA LEU A 330 22.33 13.30 0.14
C LEU A 330 20.85 13.49 -0.23
N LEU A 331 20.32 14.68 0.02
CA LEU A 331 18.94 15.06 -0.30
C LEU A 331 18.80 15.35 -1.78
N ALA A 332 17.68 14.93 -2.34
CA ALA A 332 17.18 15.24 -3.66
C ALA A 332 15.69 15.60 -3.59
N THR A 333 15.27 16.48 -4.49
CA THR A 333 13.87 16.85 -4.69
C THR A 333 13.46 16.62 -6.13
N GLY A 334 12.16 16.49 -6.39
CA GLY A 334 11.65 16.34 -7.76
C GLY A 334 11.96 17.56 -8.63
N SER A 335 12.03 18.75 -8.04
CA SER A 335 12.45 19.98 -8.73
C SER A 335 13.90 19.98 -9.23
N MET A 336 14.76 19.09 -8.73
CA MET A 336 16.13 18.94 -9.24
C MET A 336 16.19 18.15 -10.55
N LEU A 337 15.12 17.47 -10.98
CA LEU A 337 15.10 16.68 -12.20
C LEU A 337 15.02 17.58 -13.44
N ALA A 338 15.92 17.34 -14.39
CA ALA A 338 15.90 17.98 -15.70
C ALA A 338 14.87 17.32 -16.61
N ILE A 339 13.61 17.80 -16.62
CA ILE A 339 12.54 17.22 -17.45
C ILE A 339 12.20 18.18 -18.58
N SER A 340 12.52 17.80 -19.82
CA SER A 340 12.00 18.45 -21.02
C SER A 340 10.73 17.72 -21.48
N ASN A 341 9.62 18.43 -21.65
CA ASN A 341 8.37 17.84 -22.16
C ASN A 341 7.79 18.74 -23.25
N LYS A 342 7.40 18.16 -24.40
CA LYS A 342 6.86 18.91 -25.56
C LYS A 342 5.51 19.60 -25.27
N LEU A 343 4.77 19.11 -24.29
CA LEU A 343 3.48 19.68 -23.85
C LEU A 343 3.68 20.87 -22.91
N ALA A 344 4.88 21.01 -22.32
CA ALA A 344 5.26 22.28 -21.73
C ALA A 344 5.61 23.22 -22.89
N GLY A 345 4.95 24.38 -22.98
CA GLY A 345 5.37 25.42 -23.92
C GLY A 345 6.81 25.89 -23.65
N ASP A 346 7.29 26.89 -24.40
CA ASP A 346 8.65 27.45 -24.27
C ASP A 346 9.00 28.01 -22.86
N ASP A 347 8.09 27.91 -21.89
CA ASP A 347 8.05 28.72 -20.68
C ASP A 347 8.18 27.92 -19.37
N VAL A 348 8.77 26.72 -19.34
CA VAL A 348 8.94 26.03 -18.04
C VAL A 348 10.30 25.36 -17.83
N GLN A 349 11.19 26.14 -17.24
CA GLN A 349 12.34 25.74 -16.42
C GLN A 349 12.50 26.88 -15.40
N TYR A 350 12.56 26.75 -14.07
CA TYR A 350 12.76 25.66 -13.10
C TYR A 350 12.31 26.17 -11.69
N PRO A 351 12.65 25.47 -10.59
CA PRO A 351 13.69 26.10 -9.76
C PRO A 351 14.88 25.16 -9.48
N VAL A 352 16.01 25.41 -10.16
CA VAL A 352 17.33 25.00 -9.69
C VAL A 352 17.76 26.03 -8.64
N SER A 353 17.08 26.07 -7.49
CA SER A 353 17.44 27.04 -6.43
C SER A 353 18.63 26.58 -5.58
N VAL A 354 19.26 25.45 -5.92
CA VAL A 354 20.26 24.81 -5.06
C VAL A 354 21.61 24.55 -5.76
N GLY A 355 21.72 24.87 -7.05
CA GLY A 355 22.96 24.68 -7.81
C GLY A 355 23.31 23.21 -8.11
N ARG A 356 22.33 22.30 -7.97
CA ARG A 356 22.47 20.87 -8.31
C ARG A 356 21.30 20.41 -9.16
N GLN A 357 21.62 19.76 -10.27
CA GLN A 357 20.67 19.18 -11.21
C GLN A 357 20.88 17.67 -11.24
N LEU A 358 19.79 16.90 -11.21
CA LEU A 358 19.81 15.46 -11.33
C LEU A 358 19.59 15.09 -12.80
N ALA A 359 20.51 14.28 -13.32
CA ALA A 359 20.38 13.70 -14.64
C ALA A 359 19.34 12.57 -14.59
N LEU A 360 18.16 12.82 -15.18
CA LEU A 360 17.20 11.78 -15.52
C LEU A 360 17.47 11.38 -16.97
N VAL A 361 17.60 10.08 -17.23
CA VAL A 361 17.65 9.55 -18.61
C VAL A 361 16.24 9.07 -18.96
N PRO A 362 15.44 9.83 -19.74
CA PRO A 362 14.10 9.40 -20.09
C PRO A 362 14.14 8.10 -20.90
N ARG A 363 13.25 7.17 -20.58
CA ARG A 363 13.07 5.91 -21.31
C ARG A 363 11.91 6.05 -22.30
N ALA A 364 12.04 5.50 -23.50
CA ALA A 364 10.92 5.41 -24.42
C ALA A 364 9.86 4.45 -23.88
N SER A 365 8.62 4.55 -24.36
CA SER A 365 7.53 3.68 -23.87
C SER A 365 7.87 2.19 -24.00
N LYS A 366 8.43 1.77 -25.14
CA LYS A 366 8.85 0.38 -25.38
C LYS A 366 9.89 -0.16 -24.38
N ASP A 367 10.64 0.72 -23.72
CA ASP A 367 11.70 0.37 -22.76
C ASP A 367 11.19 0.42 -21.30
N LEU A 368 9.97 0.92 -21.07
CA LEU A 368 9.29 0.92 -19.76
C LEU A 368 8.52 -0.40 -19.57
N THR A 369 9.20 -1.55 -19.67
CA THR A 369 8.55 -2.86 -19.55
C THR A 369 8.55 -3.37 -18.11
N ALA A 370 7.62 -4.28 -17.79
CA ALA A 370 7.65 -4.98 -16.50
C ALA A 370 9.03 -5.58 -16.19
N ALA A 371 9.63 -6.25 -17.18
CA ALA A 371 10.97 -6.85 -17.08
C ALA A 371 12.06 -5.82 -16.75
N SER A 372 12.06 -4.66 -17.41
CA SER A 372 13.07 -3.62 -17.16
C SER A 372 13.05 -3.10 -15.71
N PHE A 373 11.87 -3.05 -15.08
CA PHE A 373 11.75 -2.61 -13.69
C PHE A 373 12.16 -3.68 -12.70
N HIS A 374 11.93 -4.97 -13.01
CA HIS A 374 12.47 -6.08 -12.21
C HIS A 374 14.01 -6.04 -12.14
N GLU A 375 14.67 -5.72 -13.24
CA GLU A 375 16.14 -5.64 -13.29
C GLU A 375 16.70 -4.35 -12.67
N SER A 376 16.02 -3.22 -12.86
CA SER A 376 16.58 -1.90 -12.55
C SER A 376 16.12 -1.27 -11.22
N ASP A 377 15.09 -1.81 -10.55
CA ASP A 377 14.57 -1.25 -9.29
C ASP A 377 14.54 -2.34 -8.18
N PRO A 378 15.50 -2.31 -7.23
CA PRO A 378 15.57 -3.28 -6.13
C PRO A 378 14.33 -3.32 -5.22
N GLY A 379 13.51 -2.25 -5.22
CA GLY A 379 12.28 -2.18 -4.43
C GLY A 379 11.06 -2.73 -5.16
N TRP A 380 11.20 -3.17 -6.41
CA TRP A 380 10.11 -3.68 -7.22
C TRP A 380 9.71 -5.09 -6.80
N VAL A 381 8.45 -5.26 -6.41
CA VAL A 381 7.99 -6.55 -5.90
C VAL A 381 7.68 -7.48 -7.07
N GLU A 382 8.36 -8.63 -7.10
CA GLU A 382 8.09 -9.70 -8.05
C GLU A 382 6.72 -10.33 -7.82
N ARG A 383 5.81 -10.15 -8.78
CA ARG A 383 4.48 -10.75 -8.80
C ARG A 383 4.09 -11.12 -10.22
N THR A 384 3.26 -12.14 -10.35
CA THR A 384 2.65 -12.53 -11.62
C THR A 384 1.84 -11.36 -12.18
N ASN A 385 2.08 -11.00 -13.44
CA ASN A 385 1.33 -9.96 -14.14
C ASN A 385 0.45 -10.61 -15.25
N PRO A 386 -0.89 -10.65 -15.08
CA PRO A 386 -1.78 -11.25 -16.07
C PRO A 386 -1.90 -10.43 -17.38
N ASN A 387 -1.44 -9.18 -17.39
CA ASN A 387 -1.75 -8.22 -18.44
C ASN A 387 -0.54 -7.91 -19.34
N LEU A 388 0.51 -8.73 -19.33
CA LEU A 388 1.71 -8.53 -20.16
C LEU A 388 1.40 -8.47 -21.67
N TRP A 389 0.33 -9.15 -22.12
CA TRP A 389 -0.11 -9.05 -23.52
C TRP A 389 -0.48 -7.62 -23.92
N MET A 390 -1.00 -6.81 -22.99
CA MET A 390 -1.36 -5.42 -23.27
C MET A 390 -0.11 -4.57 -23.49
N GLU A 391 0.94 -4.81 -22.71
CA GLU A 391 2.25 -4.18 -22.91
C GLU A 391 2.80 -4.53 -24.28
N GLN A 392 2.90 -5.83 -24.60
CA GLN A 392 3.44 -6.32 -25.87
C GLN A 392 2.70 -5.72 -27.08
N ARG A 393 1.40 -5.49 -26.96
CA ARG A 393 0.56 -4.99 -28.06
C ARG A 393 0.53 -3.46 -28.19
N PHE A 394 0.56 -2.74 -27.07
CA PHE A 394 0.25 -1.31 -27.04
C PHE A 394 1.41 -0.41 -26.60
N ALA A 395 2.52 -0.94 -26.06
CA ALA A 395 3.62 -0.12 -25.57
C ALA A 395 4.16 0.87 -26.63
N GLU A 396 4.38 0.42 -27.87
CA GLU A 396 4.90 1.27 -28.95
C GLU A 396 3.90 2.37 -29.40
N GLN A 397 2.62 2.22 -29.09
CA GLN A 397 1.60 3.21 -29.44
C GLN A 397 1.57 4.37 -28.45
N VAL A 398 2.14 4.24 -27.25
CA VAL A 398 2.05 5.29 -26.23
C VAL A 398 2.98 6.48 -26.58
N PRO A 399 2.46 7.71 -26.68
CA PRO A 399 3.27 8.90 -26.96
C PRO A 399 4.27 9.19 -25.83
N GLU A 400 5.52 9.51 -26.19
CA GLU A 400 6.60 9.75 -25.23
C GLU A 400 6.35 10.98 -24.35
N GLU A 401 5.67 11.99 -24.89
CA GLU A 401 5.28 13.21 -24.17
C GLU A 401 4.34 12.96 -22.99
N CYS A 402 3.67 11.80 -22.94
CA CYS A 402 2.79 11.44 -21.84
C CYS A 402 3.49 10.71 -20.68
N LEU A 403 4.77 10.36 -20.83
CA LEU A 403 5.49 9.54 -19.85
C LEU A 403 6.01 10.39 -18.68
N TYR A 404 6.94 11.30 -18.96
CA TYR A 404 7.60 12.13 -17.94
C TYR A 404 6.98 13.53 -17.94
N ILE A 405 5.94 13.73 -17.13
CA ILE A 405 5.15 14.96 -17.12
C ILE A 405 5.57 15.84 -15.93
N PRO A 406 6.02 17.09 -16.15
CA PRO A 406 6.24 18.04 -15.07
C PRO A 406 4.91 18.63 -14.55
N GLU A 407 4.86 19.07 -13.28
CA GLU A 407 3.64 19.63 -12.66
C GLU A 407 3.03 20.82 -13.41
N SER A 408 3.86 21.60 -14.11
CA SER A 408 3.40 22.75 -14.89
C SER A 408 2.43 22.40 -16.00
N VAL A 409 2.58 21.21 -16.61
CA VAL A 409 1.71 20.71 -17.69
C VAL A 409 0.35 20.30 -17.13
N MET A 410 0.32 19.72 -15.92
CA MET A 410 -0.92 19.27 -15.27
C MET A 410 -1.78 20.43 -14.74
N LYS A 411 -1.16 21.57 -14.38
CA LYS A 411 -1.89 22.79 -13.97
C LYS A 411 -2.78 23.35 -15.09
N ALA A 412 -2.54 22.97 -16.35
CA ALA A 412 -3.35 23.36 -17.50
C ALA A 412 -4.63 22.51 -17.71
N GLY A 413 -4.92 21.54 -16.83
CA GLY A 413 -6.14 20.70 -16.86
C GLY A 413 -5.86 19.20 -17.11
N GLN A 414 -6.92 18.39 -17.14
CA GLN A 414 -6.79 16.94 -17.43
C GLN A 414 -6.42 16.70 -18.89
N LEU A 415 -5.37 15.90 -19.10
CA LEU A 415 -4.94 15.44 -20.41
C LEU A 415 -5.94 14.41 -20.97
N GLN A 416 -6.53 14.72 -22.11
CA GLN A 416 -7.38 13.76 -22.84
C GLN A 416 -6.56 13.10 -23.94
N ILE A 417 -6.67 11.77 -24.04
CA ILE A 417 -5.91 10.98 -24.99
C ILE A 417 -6.90 10.15 -25.80
N GLY A 418 -6.76 10.17 -27.11
CA GLY A 418 -7.57 9.28 -27.92
C GLY A 418 -7.23 9.34 -29.38
N ARG A 419 -7.94 8.54 -30.15
CA ARG A 419 -7.68 8.39 -31.57
C ARG A 419 -8.44 9.45 -32.35
N ASP A 420 -7.76 10.12 -33.27
CA ASP A 420 -8.40 10.96 -34.27
C ASP A 420 -9.17 10.09 -35.30
N VAL A 421 -9.77 10.74 -36.30
CA VAL A 421 -10.54 10.06 -37.36
C VAL A 421 -9.65 9.11 -38.19
N LYS A 422 -8.32 9.29 -38.16
CA LYS A 422 -7.33 8.47 -38.86
C LYS A 422 -6.73 7.36 -37.99
N GLY A 423 -7.04 7.34 -36.69
CA GLY A 423 -6.53 6.35 -35.75
C GLY A 423 -5.26 6.76 -35.01
N GLU A 424 -4.76 7.99 -35.21
CA GLU A 424 -3.56 8.51 -34.55
C GLU A 424 -3.89 9.03 -33.15
N LEU A 425 -2.99 8.81 -32.19
CA LEU A 425 -3.16 9.29 -30.82
C LEU A 425 -2.97 10.81 -30.78
N MET A 426 -4.02 11.53 -30.38
CA MET A 426 -3.98 12.94 -30.09
C MET A 426 -4.06 13.18 -28.59
N VAL A 427 -3.23 14.11 -28.14
CA VAL A 427 -3.25 14.69 -26.80
C VAL A 427 -4.00 16.01 -26.88
N ASN A 428 -5.07 16.16 -26.09
CA ASN A 428 -5.84 17.39 -26.03
C ASN A 428 -5.78 17.98 -24.62
N HIS A 429 -5.42 19.27 -24.57
CA HIS A 429 -5.51 20.11 -23.40
C HIS A 429 -6.79 20.95 -23.50
N GLY A 430 -7.81 20.66 -22.67
CA GLY A 430 -9.02 21.48 -22.58
C GLY A 430 -10.32 20.77 -22.98
N GLU A 431 -11.12 21.38 -23.87
CA GLU A 431 -12.51 21.02 -24.13
C GLU A 431 -12.70 19.55 -24.53
N SER A 432 -13.71 18.90 -23.93
CA SER A 432 -14.06 17.50 -24.17
C SER A 432 -14.39 17.25 -25.64
N ARG A 433 -13.53 16.48 -26.33
CA ARG A 433 -13.78 16.03 -27.70
C ARG A 433 -14.39 14.63 -27.69
N LYS A 434 -15.48 14.45 -28.45
CA LYS A 434 -16.11 13.14 -28.64
C LYS A 434 -15.12 12.16 -29.28
N GLY A 435 -14.96 10.98 -28.67
CA GLY A 435 -14.10 9.90 -29.19
C GLY A 435 -12.76 9.74 -28.45
N LEU A 436 -12.37 10.70 -27.60
CA LEU A 436 -11.19 10.57 -26.73
C LEU A 436 -11.56 9.83 -25.44
N PHE A 437 -10.62 9.05 -24.89
CA PHE A 437 -10.71 8.58 -23.51
C PHE A 437 -9.91 9.53 -22.61
N VAL A 438 -10.27 9.60 -21.33
CA VAL A 438 -9.54 10.43 -20.37
C VAL A 438 -8.57 9.53 -19.63
N ALA A 439 -7.27 9.72 -19.85
CA ALA A 439 -6.23 9.03 -19.09
C ALA A 439 -5.92 9.84 -17.83
N ASN A 440 -5.91 9.20 -16.66
CA ASN A 440 -5.61 9.88 -15.41
C ASN A 440 -4.09 9.96 -15.18
N LEU A 441 -3.42 10.77 -16.00
CA LEU A 441 -1.96 10.90 -15.94
C LEU A 441 -1.51 11.65 -14.68
N LYS A 442 -0.28 11.38 -14.26
CA LYS A 442 0.35 11.92 -13.07
C LYS A 442 1.62 12.69 -13.44
N SER A 443 1.81 13.83 -12.81
CA SER A 443 3.06 14.58 -12.89
C SER A 443 4.07 14.08 -11.87
N ILE A 444 5.36 14.30 -12.16
CA ILE A 444 6.43 14.08 -11.20
C ILE A 444 6.35 15.16 -10.11
N PRO A 445 6.14 14.78 -8.84
CA PRO A 445 5.96 15.73 -7.75
C PRO A 445 7.25 16.52 -7.46
N LEU A 446 7.17 17.84 -7.45
CA LEU A 446 8.31 18.72 -7.19
C LEU A 446 8.75 18.65 -5.72
N ASN A 447 7.78 18.52 -4.82
CA ASN A 447 7.96 18.50 -3.37
C ASN A 447 8.29 17.09 -2.79
N SER A 448 8.79 16.18 -3.62
CA SER A 448 9.41 14.95 -3.11
C SER A 448 10.69 15.26 -2.35
N LEU A 449 10.97 14.47 -1.31
CA LEU A 449 12.13 14.66 -0.44
C LEU A 449 12.68 13.27 -0.11
N ASP A 450 13.75 12.88 -0.81
CA ASP A 450 14.39 11.56 -0.67
C ASP A 450 15.83 11.63 -1.22
N THR A 451 16.48 10.48 -1.38
CA THR A 451 17.77 10.31 -2.05
C THR A 451 17.68 10.49 -3.58
N PRO A 452 18.77 10.88 -4.26
CA PRO A 452 18.80 11.01 -5.72
C PRO A 452 18.32 9.76 -6.46
N GLU A 453 18.77 8.59 -6.01
CA GLU A 453 18.45 7.29 -6.61
C GLU A 453 16.95 7.04 -6.49
N ARG A 454 16.36 7.36 -5.34
CA ARG A 454 14.93 7.19 -5.09
C ARG A 454 14.08 8.16 -5.92
N ILE A 455 14.47 9.42 -6.01
CA ILE A 455 13.77 10.42 -6.84
C ILE A 455 13.76 10.01 -8.32
N ILE A 456 14.87 9.48 -8.84
CA ILE A 456 14.95 8.97 -10.22
C ILE A 456 14.06 7.72 -10.40
N ALA A 457 14.11 6.78 -9.46
CA ALA A 457 13.27 5.59 -9.50
C ALA A 457 11.77 5.96 -9.46
N ASP A 458 11.38 6.93 -8.65
CA ASP A 458 10.00 7.42 -8.57
C ASP A 458 9.55 8.17 -9.84
N ALA A 459 10.47 8.87 -10.52
CA ALA A 459 10.19 9.45 -11.83
C ALA A 459 9.90 8.36 -12.88
N HIS A 460 10.70 7.28 -12.91
CA HIS A 460 10.44 6.13 -13.78
C HIS A 460 9.13 5.42 -13.43
N TYR A 461 8.82 5.24 -12.14
CA TYR A 461 7.55 4.66 -11.70
C TYR A 461 6.36 5.49 -12.18
N THR A 462 6.41 6.81 -12.03
CA THR A 462 5.37 7.73 -12.52
C THR A 462 5.19 7.60 -14.03
N ALA A 463 6.28 7.51 -14.79
CA ALA A 463 6.24 7.28 -16.23
C ALA A 463 5.61 5.93 -16.61
N ARG A 464 5.93 4.86 -15.88
CA ARG A 464 5.31 3.55 -16.05
C ARG A 464 3.82 3.57 -15.72
N TYR A 465 3.41 4.26 -14.66
CA TYR A 465 2.00 4.44 -14.33
C TYR A 465 1.25 5.15 -15.46
N ASN A 466 1.81 6.24 -15.99
CA ASN A 466 1.23 6.99 -17.11
C ASN A 466 1.10 6.15 -18.37
N GLN A 467 2.12 5.36 -18.70
CA GLN A 467 2.08 4.40 -19.80
C GLN A 467 0.91 3.42 -19.65
N VAL A 468 0.75 2.84 -18.46
CA VAL A 468 -0.29 1.86 -18.17
C VAL A 468 -1.70 2.45 -18.28
N GLU A 469 -1.93 3.68 -17.81
CA GLU A 469 -3.22 4.35 -17.96
C GLU A 469 -3.60 4.56 -19.44
N ILE A 470 -2.62 4.79 -20.32
CA ILE A 470 -2.85 4.89 -21.77
C ILE A 470 -3.12 3.52 -22.38
N ILE A 471 -2.30 2.51 -22.03
CA ILE A 471 -2.48 1.11 -22.47
C ILE A 471 -3.87 0.60 -22.11
N LYS A 472 -4.36 0.89 -20.90
CA LYS A 472 -5.71 0.55 -20.44
C LYS A 472 -6.80 1.14 -21.34
N GLY A 473 -6.67 2.41 -21.74
CA GLY A 473 -7.60 3.03 -22.67
C GLY A 473 -7.52 2.44 -24.08
N LEU A 474 -6.31 2.12 -24.57
CA LEU A 474 -6.09 1.45 -25.85
C LEU A 474 -6.68 0.04 -25.88
N ALA A 475 -6.49 -0.75 -24.83
CA ALA A 475 -7.06 -2.08 -24.68
C ALA A 475 -8.60 -2.04 -24.67
N ALA A 476 -9.19 -1.05 -23.99
CA ALA A 476 -10.63 -0.86 -23.98
C ALA A 476 -11.20 -0.43 -25.35
N ALA A 477 -10.46 0.39 -26.11
CA ALA A 477 -10.83 0.77 -27.47
C ALA A 477 -10.72 -0.41 -28.44
N ASP A 478 -9.66 -1.21 -28.31
CA ASP A 478 -9.41 -2.41 -29.09
C ASP A 478 -10.48 -3.49 -28.86
N TYR A 479 -10.92 -3.70 -27.61
CA TYR A 479 -12.08 -4.55 -27.31
C TYR A 479 -13.33 -4.10 -28.09
N LYS A 480 -13.68 -2.81 -28.02
CA LYS A 480 -14.86 -2.28 -28.72
C LYS A 480 -14.79 -2.46 -30.24
N LEU A 481 -13.58 -2.38 -30.80
CA LEU A 481 -13.36 -2.54 -32.24
C LEU A 481 -13.44 -4.01 -32.68
N ARG A 482 -12.87 -4.94 -31.89
CA ARG A 482 -12.65 -6.34 -32.29
C ARG A 482 -13.55 -7.35 -31.59
N GLU A 483 -14.50 -6.93 -30.75
CA GLU A 483 -15.39 -7.83 -30.02
C GLU A 483 -16.08 -8.85 -30.96
N ARG A 484 -16.65 -8.38 -32.07
CA ARG A 484 -17.34 -9.25 -33.06
C ARG A 484 -16.39 -10.20 -33.78
N GLU A 485 -15.17 -9.73 -34.09
CA GLU A 485 -14.13 -10.54 -34.73
C GLU A 485 -13.72 -11.69 -33.80
N MET A 486 -13.46 -11.39 -32.53
CA MET A 486 -13.09 -12.37 -31.51
C MET A 486 -14.21 -13.40 -31.25
N GLN A 487 -15.47 -12.94 -31.21
CA GLN A 487 -16.62 -13.85 -31.13
C GLN A 487 -16.68 -14.79 -32.34
N MET A 488 -16.48 -14.26 -33.55
CA MET A 488 -16.49 -15.05 -34.77
C MET A 488 -15.36 -16.08 -34.78
N TRP A 489 -14.13 -15.67 -34.44
CA TRP A 489 -13.00 -16.56 -34.28
C TRP A 489 -13.33 -17.72 -33.33
N PHE A 490 -13.87 -17.40 -32.13
CA PHE A 490 -14.24 -18.42 -31.15
C PHE A 490 -15.26 -19.40 -31.71
N TYR A 491 -16.36 -18.91 -32.30
CA TYR A 491 -17.39 -19.79 -32.83
C TYR A 491 -16.93 -20.63 -34.02
N GLN A 492 -16.04 -20.12 -34.87
CA GLN A 492 -15.43 -20.89 -35.96
C GLN A 492 -14.51 -21.99 -35.43
N ALA A 493 -13.68 -21.68 -34.42
CA ALA A 493 -12.81 -22.66 -33.77
C ALA A 493 -13.63 -23.77 -33.09
N VAL A 494 -14.69 -23.40 -32.37
CA VAL A 494 -15.62 -24.36 -31.76
C VAL A 494 -16.36 -25.18 -32.81
N ALA A 495 -16.87 -24.57 -33.87
CA ALA A 495 -17.55 -25.29 -34.96
C ALA A 495 -16.65 -26.34 -35.62
N LYS A 496 -15.37 -26.02 -35.80
CA LYS A 496 -14.36 -26.95 -36.34
C LYS A 496 -14.13 -28.14 -35.41
N ASN A 497 -14.13 -27.93 -34.10
CA ASN A 497 -13.90 -28.97 -33.09
C ASN A 497 -15.18 -29.70 -32.63
N LEU A 498 -16.37 -29.15 -32.94
CA LEU A 498 -17.66 -29.69 -32.51
C LEU A 498 -17.85 -31.19 -32.85
N PRO A 499 -17.45 -31.71 -34.03
CA PRO A 499 -17.52 -33.15 -34.31
C PRO A 499 -16.77 -34.01 -33.29
N ALA A 500 -15.62 -33.54 -32.77
CA ALA A 500 -14.82 -34.25 -31.78
C ALA A 500 -15.36 -34.14 -30.35
N LEU A 501 -16.32 -33.23 -30.11
CA LEU A 501 -17.02 -33.07 -28.83
C LEU A 501 -18.37 -33.78 -28.81
N LEU A 502 -18.89 -34.17 -29.98
CA LEU A 502 -20.27 -34.62 -30.12
C LEU A 502 -20.60 -35.83 -29.25
N ASP A 503 -19.72 -36.82 -29.21
CA ASP A 503 -19.89 -37.99 -28.34
C ASP A 503 -19.94 -37.58 -26.87
N ASP A 504 -19.02 -36.74 -26.38
CA ASP A 504 -19.04 -36.31 -24.97
C ASP A 504 -20.31 -35.54 -24.62
N LEU A 505 -20.77 -34.69 -25.53
CA LEU A 505 -21.99 -33.89 -25.37
C LEU A 505 -23.25 -34.75 -25.36
N LEU A 506 -23.32 -35.81 -26.17
CA LEU A 506 -24.51 -36.66 -26.27
C LEU A 506 -24.52 -37.80 -25.24
N LEU A 507 -23.34 -38.24 -24.80
CA LEU A 507 -23.17 -39.28 -23.79
C LEU A 507 -23.19 -38.72 -22.36
N ALA A 508 -23.19 -37.39 -22.20
CA ALA A 508 -23.08 -36.70 -20.92
C ALA A 508 -21.75 -36.98 -20.20
N ASN A 509 -20.64 -36.97 -20.94
CA ASN A 509 -19.30 -37.11 -20.37
C ASN A 509 -18.87 -35.80 -19.67
N HIS A 510 -19.42 -35.56 -18.49
CA HIS A 510 -19.13 -34.37 -17.69
C HIS A 510 -17.66 -34.27 -17.27
N ALA A 511 -16.94 -35.40 -17.21
CA ALA A 511 -15.53 -35.41 -16.81
C ALA A 511 -14.61 -34.65 -17.78
N ARG A 512 -14.97 -34.56 -19.07
CA ARG A 512 -14.19 -33.81 -20.07
C ARG A 512 -14.20 -32.29 -19.84
N PHE A 513 -15.23 -31.75 -19.16
CA PHE A 513 -15.43 -30.31 -18.99
C PHE A 513 -15.30 -29.85 -17.52
N ARG A 514 -14.57 -30.62 -16.70
CA ARG A 514 -14.29 -30.27 -15.30
C ARG A 514 -13.13 -29.28 -15.19
N LEU A 515 -13.17 -28.39 -14.20
CA LEU A 515 -12.05 -27.52 -13.87
C LEU A 515 -11.00 -28.28 -13.03
N PRO A 516 -9.70 -27.99 -13.21
CA PRO A 516 -8.64 -28.59 -12.39
C PRO A 516 -8.62 -28.00 -10.97
N ARG A 517 -7.83 -28.59 -10.05
CA ARG A 517 -7.60 -28.05 -8.69
C ARG A 517 -6.31 -27.23 -8.63
N THR A 518 -6.25 -26.25 -7.72
CA THR A 518 -5.00 -25.64 -7.27
C THR A 518 -4.11 -26.67 -6.59
N GLU A 519 -2.81 -26.39 -6.46
CA GLU A 519 -1.86 -27.24 -5.72
C GLU A 519 -2.29 -27.49 -4.26
N SER A 520 -2.96 -26.52 -3.64
CA SER A 520 -3.57 -26.64 -2.32
C SER A 520 -4.82 -27.53 -2.26
N GLY A 521 -5.17 -28.20 -3.36
CA GLY A 521 -6.31 -29.09 -3.45
C GLY A 521 -7.67 -28.37 -3.44
N GLN A 522 -7.71 -27.06 -3.67
CA GLN A 522 -8.99 -26.33 -3.82
C GLN A 522 -9.42 -26.31 -5.29
N PRO A 523 -10.74 -26.35 -5.60
CA PRO A 523 -11.20 -26.18 -6.98
C PRO A 523 -10.75 -24.81 -7.52
N THR A 524 -10.19 -24.75 -8.72
CA THR A 524 -9.96 -23.47 -9.40
C THR A 524 -11.32 -22.82 -9.62
N ARG A 525 -11.63 -21.74 -8.87
CA ARG A 525 -12.93 -21.07 -8.96
C ARG A 525 -12.89 -20.05 -10.09
N GLY A 526 -13.86 -20.14 -11.00
CA GLY A 526 -14.19 -19.02 -11.88
C GLY A 526 -14.59 -17.79 -11.07
N VAL A 527 -14.52 -16.60 -11.67
CA VAL A 527 -14.86 -15.31 -11.02
C VAL A 527 -16.25 -15.33 -10.36
N ALA A 528 -17.18 -16.15 -10.86
CA ALA A 528 -18.52 -16.39 -10.31
C ALA A 528 -18.62 -17.69 -9.47
N GLY A 529 -18.00 -17.75 -8.29
CA GLY A 529 -18.37 -18.70 -7.22
C GLY A 529 -18.28 -20.20 -7.56
N PRO A 530 -18.81 -21.09 -6.68
CA PRO A 530 -18.79 -22.54 -6.87
C PRO A 530 -19.92 -22.98 -7.80
N VAL A 531 -19.93 -22.49 -9.05
CA VAL A 531 -20.86 -23.02 -10.05
C VAL A 531 -20.28 -24.33 -10.54
N MET A 532 -20.82 -25.44 -10.03
CA MET A 532 -20.60 -26.78 -10.55
C MET A 532 -20.69 -26.76 -12.09
N ARG A 533 -19.64 -27.23 -12.77
CA ARG A 533 -19.60 -27.33 -14.23
C ARG A 533 -20.24 -28.65 -14.66
N TYR A 534 -21.17 -28.59 -15.60
CA TYR A 534 -21.80 -29.75 -16.22
C TYR A 534 -22.29 -29.43 -17.63
N ILE A 535 -22.56 -30.48 -18.40
CA ILE A 535 -23.20 -30.38 -19.71
C ILE A 535 -24.69 -30.21 -19.42
N SER A 536 -25.24 -29.03 -19.69
CA SER A 536 -26.64 -28.74 -19.40
C SER A 536 -27.52 -29.00 -20.62
N TYR A 537 -28.72 -29.53 -20.37
CA TYR A 537 -29.67 -29.97 -21.39
C TYR A 537 -31.00 -29.26 -21.17
N ILE A 538 -31.30 -28.28 -22.00
CA ILE A 538 -32.48 -27.42 -21.86
C ILE A 538 -33.50 -27.83 -22.91
N TYR A 539 -34.70 -28.22 -22.47
CA TYR A 539 -35.79 -28.52 -23.38
C TYR A 539 -36.61 -27.24 -23.64
N GLU A 540 -36.69 -26.81 -24.90
CA GLU A 540 -37.56 -25.69 -25.29
C GLU A 540 -38.56 -26.16 -26.35
N ALA A 541 -39.85 -26.07 -26.01
CA ALA A 541 -40.92 -26.40 -26.94
C ALA A 541 -40.90 -25.44 -28.15
N ARG A 542 -41.22 -25.96 -29.33
CA ARG A 542 -41.18 -25.23 -30.62
C ARG A 542 -41.87 -23.86 -30.58
N ALA A 543 -43.02 -23.76 -29.90
CA ALA A 543 -43.79 -22.52 -29.79
C ALA A 543 -43.10 -21.41 -28.98
N ARG A 544 -42.07 -21.75 -28.19
CA ARG A 544 -41.30 -20.81 -27.38
C ARG A 544 -39.95 -20.45 -27.99
N GLN A 545 -39.61 -21.05 -29.13
CA GLN A 545 -38.33 -20.81 -29.81
C GLN A 545 -38.42 -19.57 -30.69
N HIS A 546 -37.35 -18.78 -30.67
CA HIS A 546 -37.15 -17.67 -31.57
C HIS A 546 -35.68 -17.62 -31.98
N ALA A 547 -35.38 -17.94 -33.24
CA ALA A 547 -34.03 -17.79 -33.77
C ALA A 547 -33.78 -16.30 -34.13
N PRO A 548 -32.89 -15.58 -33.41
CA PRO A 548 -32.61 -14.19 -33.69
C PRO A 548 -31.83 -14.04 -35.01
N ASP A 549 -31.95 -12.87 -35.64
CA ASP A 549 -31.21 -12.55 -36.86
C ASP A 549 -29.69 -12.56 -36.55
N PRO A 550 -28.85 -13.21 -37.38
CA PRO A 550 -27.40 -13.14 -37.26
C PRO A 550 -26.83 -11.71 -37.21
N ARG A 551 -27.54 -10.73 -37.79
CA ARG A 551 -27.15 -9.31 -37.78
C ARG A 551 -27.31 -8.68 -36.39
N ASP A 552 -28.19 -9.22 -35.56
CA ASP A 552 -28.49 -8.71 -34.23
C ASP A 552 -27.53 -9.27 -33.18
N GLN A 553 -27.22 -10.58 -33.25
CA GLN A 553 -26.32 -11.26 -32.31
C GLN A 553 -25.59 -12.41 -32.98
N LEU A 554 -24.25 -12.43 -32.86
CA LEU A 554 -23.44 -13.54 -33.34
C LEU A 554 -23.48 -14.73 -32.38
N ARG A 555 -23.74 -15.93 -32.90
CA ARG A 555 -23.85 -17.18 -32.12
C ARG A 555 -23.29 -18.39 -32.86
N LEU A 556 -22.95 -19.43 -32.10
CA LEU A 556 -22.43 -20.69 -32.64
C LEU A 556 -23.40 -21.33 -33.65
N GLU A 557 -24.70 -21.29 -33.37
CA GLU A 557 -25.77 -21.88 -34.18
C GLU A 557 -25.84 -21.30 -35.60
N HIS A 558 -25.42 -20.04 -35.77
CA HIS A 558 -25.31 -19.42 -37.08
C HIS A 558 -24.12 -19.97 -37.86
N VAL A 559 -22.99 -20.20 -37.17
CA VAL A 559 -21.73 -20.69 -37.78
C VAL A 559 -21.84 -22.16 -38.18
N ILE A 560 -22.50 -23.00 -37.38
CA ILE A 560 -22.73 -24.42 -37.70
C ILE A 560 -23.91 -24.66 -38.65
N GLY A 561 -24.58 -23.60 -39.13
CA GLY A 561 -25.57 -23.68 -40.19
C GLY A 561 -26.93 -24.28 -39.81
N VAL A 562 -27.32 -24.24 -38.53
CA VAL A 562 -28.56 -24.86 -38.03
C VAL A 562 -29.71 -23.87 -37.84
N THR A 563 -29.67 -22.74 -38.55
CA THR A 563 -30.69 -21.68 -38.43
C THR A 563 -31.73 -21.78 -39.54
N ASN A 564 -32.98 -22.05 -39.19
CA ASN A 564 -34.09 -22.07 -40.14
C ASN A 564 -34.81 -20.72 -40.17
N ARG A 565 -34.43 -19.88 -41.13
CA ARG A 565 -34.95 -18.51 -41.26
C ARG A 565 -36.43 -18.47 -41.66
N ALA A 566 -36.89 -19.42 -42.47
CA ALA A 566 -38.28 -19.47 -42.92
C ALA A 566 -39.24 -19.79 -41.77
N ALA A 567 -38.82 -20.67 -40.85
CA ALA A 567 -39.61 -21.08 -39.70
C ALA A 567 -39.29 -20.31 -38.39
N VAL A 568 -38.32 -19.39 -38.43
CA VAL A 568 -37.79 -18.64 -37.26
C VAL A 568 -37.38 -19.59 -36.12
N GLN A 569 -36.76 -20.71 -36.47
CA GLN A 569 -36.48 -21.85 -35.58
C GLN A 569 -35.06 -22.38 -35.76
N TRP A 570 -34.65 -23.28 -34.88
CA TRP A 570 -33.37 -23.99 -34.96
C TRP A 570 -33.58 -25.40 -35.51
N ASP A 571 -32.76 -25.80 -36.45
CA ASP A 571 -32.72 -27.16 -36.98
C ASP A 571 -31.83 -28.07 -36.10
N CYS A 572 -32.09 -29.36 -36.13
CA CYS A 572 -31.34 -30.38 -35.42
C CYS A 572 -29.95 -30.57 -36.05
N TYR A 573 -28.89 -30.31 -35.29
CA TYR A 573 -27.50 -30.49 -35.75
C TYR A 573 -27.19 -31.94 -36.18
N LEU A 574 -27.81 -32.95 -35.55
CA LEU A 574 -27.59 -34.37 -35.87
C LEU A 574 -28.20 -34.81 -37.21
N GLN A 575 -29.07 -33.98 -37.79
CA GLN A 575 -29.76 -34.28 -39.04
C GLN A 575 -29.61 -33.10 -40.02
N PRO A 576 -28.37 -32.79 -40.44
CA PRO A 576 -28.10 -31.63 -41.27
C PRO A 576 -28.88 -31.72 -42.60
N GLY A 577 -29.48 -30.61 -43.03
CA GLY A 577 -30.23 -30.51 -44.29
C GLY A 577 -31.63 -31.14 -44.31
N GLN A 578 -32.06 -31.80 -43.23
CA GLN A 578 -33.40 -32.43 -43.15
C GLN A 578 -34.48 -31.50 -42.55
N HIS A 579 -34.12 -30.26 -42.18
CA HIS A 579 -35.00 -29.26 -41.54
C HIS A 579 -35.85 -29.82 -40.38
N VAL A 580 -35.27 -30.76 -39.62
CA VAL A 580 -35.91 -31.31 -38.42
C VAL A 580 -35.78 -30.29 -37.31
N PRO A 581 -36.89 -29.81 -36.70
CA PRO A 581 -36.82 -28.80 -35.66
C PRO A 581 -36.12 -29.37 -34.41
N ALA A 582 -35.18 -28.60 -33.87
CA ALA A 582 -34.60 -28.85 -32.56
C ALA A 582 -35.63 -28.56 -31.46
N ASN A 583 -35.53 -29.25 -30.34
CA ASN A 583 -36.30 -28.98 -29.12
C ASN A 583 -35.52 -29.28 -27.85
N LEU A 584 -34.25 -29.67 -28.00
CA LEU A 584 -33.29 -29.88 -26.93
C LEU A 584 -32.02 -29.07 -27.25
N PHE A 585 -31.53 -28.31 -26.27
CA PHE A 585 -30.38 -27.44 -26.41
C PHE A 585 -29.30 -27.85 -25.41
N ILE A 586 -28.16 -28.28 -25.92
CA ILE A 586 -27.00 -28.65 -25.10
C ILE A 586 -26.16 -27.40 -24.88
N THR A 587 -25.85 -27.08 -23.63
CA THR A 587 -25.12 -25.86 -23.23
C THR A 587 -23.93 -26.19 -22.32
N LEU A 588 -22.89 -25.38 -22.44
CA LEU A 588 -21.65 -25.46 -21.66
C LEU A 588 -21.21 -24.06 -21.21
N SER A 589 -20.38 -24.01 -20.16
CA SER A 589 -19.77 -22.76 -19.73
C SER A 589 -18.71 -22.29 -20.73
N THR A 590 -18.46 -20.98 -20.75
CA THR A 590 -17.45 -20.30 -21.58
C THR A 590 -16.77 -19.17 -20.79
N GLU A 591 -16.77 -19.29 -19.46
CA GLU A 591 -16.38 -18.24 -18.54
C GLU A 591 -14.89 -18.26 -18.21
N THR A 592 -14.20 -19.35 -18.52
CA THR A 592 -12.78 -19.55 -18.20
C THR A 592 -11.96 -19.90 -19.43
N ILE A 593 -10.64 -19.68 -19.36
CA ILE A 593 -9.70 -20.14 -20.39
C ILE A 593 -9.76 -21.66 -20.60
N HIS A 594 -9.97 -22.45 -19.55
CA HIS A 594 -10.15 -23.91 -19.68
C HIS A 594 -11.36 -24.28 -20.53
N ASP A 595 -12.45 -23.54 -20.41
CA ASP A 595 -13.64 -23.75 -21.24
C ASP A 595 -13.32 -23.49 -22.71
N ILE A 596 -12.56 -22.43 -23.00
CA ILE A 596 -12.15 -22.08 -24.37
C ILE A 596 -11.26 -23.17 -24.95
N VAL A 597 -10.24 -23.63 -24.22
CA VAL A 597 -9.36 -24.74 -24.63
C VAL A 597 -10.18 -26.01 -24.91
N ALA A 598 -11.05 -26.41 -23.98
CA ALA A 598 -11.86 -27.63 -24.13
C ALA A 598 -12.82 -27.56 -25.33
N LEU A 599 -13.46 -26.41 -25.55
CA LEU A 599 -14.44 -26.23 -26.62
C LEU A 599 -13.79 -26.07 -28.00
N THR A 600 -12.66 -25.37 -28.08
CA THR A 600 -11.95 -25.15 -29.35
C THR A 600 -11.03 -26.28 -29.73
N GLY A 601 -10.58 -27.10 -28.77
CA GLY A 601 -9.60 -28.17 -28.99
C GLY A 601 -8.21 -27.65 -29.35
N LEU A 602 -7.95 -26.36 -29.10
CA LEU A 602 -6.68 -25.69 -29.39
C LEU A 602 -5.78 -25.69 -28.17
N GLU A 603 -4.47 -25.66 -28.41
CA GLU A 603 -3.48 -25.39 -27.36
C GLU A 603 -3.53 -23.91 -26.92
N LEU A 604 -3.09 -23.61 -25.70
CA LEU A 604 -3.12 -22.25 -25.15
C LEU A 604 -2.37 -21.25 -26.05
N SER A 605 -1.25 -21.65 -26.63
CA SER A 605 -0.44 -20.84 -27.57
C SER A 605 -1.18 -20.44 -28.85
N GLN A 606 -2.23 -21.18 -29.22
CA GLN A 606 -3.07 -20.92 -30.41
C GLN A 606 -4.31 -20.08 -30.08
N ILE A 607 -4.59 -19.86 -28.80
CA ILE A 607 -5.68 -18.99 -28.33
C ILE A 607 -5.15 -17.55 -28.28
N PRO A 608 -5.94 -16.54 -28.68
CA PRO A 608 -5.58 -15.14 -28.55
C PRO A 608 -5.16 -14.80 -27.11
N PRO A 609 -4.00 -14.14 -26.92
CA PRO A 609 -3.42 -13.88 -25.60
C PRO A 609 -4.36 -13.06 -24.69
N GLU A 610 -5.26 -12.27 -25.29
CA GLU A 610 -6.26 -11.48 -24.58
C GLU A 610 -7.22 -12.33 -23.73
N LEU A 611 -7.40 -13.61 -24.08
CA LEU A 611 -8.31 -14.54 -23.41
C LEU A 611 -7.61 -15.47 -22.41
N HIS A 612 -6.28 -15.46 -22.34
CA HIS A 612 -5.48 -16.41 -21.54
C HIS A 612 -5.77 -16.35 -20.04
N THR A 613 -6.12 -15.17 -19.53
CA THR A 613 -6.40 -14.96 -18.10
C THR A 613 -7.89 -15.04 -17.76
N ARG A 614 -8.73 -15.33 -18.77
CA ARG A 614 -10.18 -15.29 -18.63
C ARG A 614 -10.64 -16.21 -17.53
N GLY A 615 -11.38 -15.64 -16.57
CA GLY A 615 -12.00 -16.38 -15.48
C GLY A 615 -11.03 -16.84 -14.39
N LEU A 616 -9.75 -16.45 -14.43
CA LEU A 616 -8.77 -16.73 -13.38
C LEU A 616 -8.74 -15.61 -12.33
N ARG A 617 -8.60 -15.97 -11.05
CA ARG A 617 -8.34 -15.01 -9.96
C ARG A 617 -6.85 -15.00 -9.63
N ILE A 618 -6.12 -14.10 -10.26
CA ILE A 618 -4.68 -13.94 -10.03
C ILE A 618 -4.49 -12.83 -8.99
N TYR A 619 -3.94 -13.17 -7.83
CA TYR A 619 -3.60 -12.19 -6.81
C TYR A 619 -2.29 -11.49 -7.19
N THR A 620 -2.38 -10.21 -7.55
CA THR A 620 -1.22 -9.42 -8.00
C THR A 620 -0.60 -8.57 -6.88
N GLY A 621 -1.16 -8.60 -5.67
CA GLY A 621 -0.70 -7.83 -4.53
C GLY A 621 -1.57 -6.62 -4.20
N ASN A 622 -1.08 -5.75 -3.31
CA ASN A 622 -1.76 -4.50 -2.94
C ASN A 622 -1.02 -3.29 -3.51
N HIS A 623 -1.54 -2.78 -4.63
CA HIS A 623 -1.03 -1.62 -5.37
C HIS A 623 -1.03 -0.29 -4.59
N ILE A 624 -1.64 -0.25 -3.41
CA ILE A 624 -1.60 0.92 -2.51
C ILE A 624 -0.38 0.86 -1.59
N LEU A 625 0.05 -0.33 -1.17
CA LEU A 625 1.07 -0.48 -0.13
C LEU A 625 2.44 -0.89 -0.67
N SER A 626 2.46 -1.53 -1.83
CA SER A 626 3.64 -2.14 -2.40
C SER A 626 3.97 -1.54 -3.75
N ARG A 627 5.27 -1.43 -4.03
CA ARG A 627 5.79 -0.99 -5.32
C ARG A 627 5.70 -2.13 -6.35
N LEU A 628 4.52 -2.25 -6.95
CA LEU A 628 4.16 -3.27 -7.93
C LEU A 628 4.01 -2.64 -9.32
N ASP A 629 4.05 -3.48 -10.36
CA ASP A 629 3.72 -3.05 -11.71
C ASP A 629 2.27 -2.57 -11.80
N PRO A 630 2.02 -1.28 -12.11
CA PRO A 630 0.67 -0.75 -12.28
C PRO A 630 -0.16 -1.56 -13.30
N LEU A 631 0.49 -2.17 -14.30
CA LEU A 631 -0.19 -2.96 -15.33
C LEU A 631 -0.92 -4.19 -14.75
N SER A 632 -0.36 -4.80 -13.71
CA SER A 632 -0.96 -5.99 -13.07
C SER A 632 -2.22 -5.67 -12.26
N GLY A 633 -2.49 -4.38 -12.01
CA GLY A 633 -3.72 -3.90 -11.37
C GLY A 633 -4.84 -3.54 -12.35
N VAL A 634 -4.62 -3.66 -13.66
CA VAL A 634 -5.60 -3.29 -14.69
C VAL A 634 -6.61 -4.41 -14.93
N ASP A 635 -7.90 -4.07 -15.02
CA ASP A 635 -8.94 -5.01 -15.44
C ASP A 635 -8.78 -5.36 -16.92
N ASN A 636 -8.70 -6.65 -17.27
CA ASN A 636 -8.68 -7.08 -18.66
C ASN A 636 -10.07 -6.85 -19.32
N PRO A 637 -10.19 -5.98 -20.35
CA PRO A 637 -11.47 -5.70 -21.00
C PRO A 637 -12.13 -6.95 -21.60
N TRP A 638 -11.32 -7.92 -22.04
CA TRP A 638 -11.77 -9.14 -22.70
C TRP A 638 -12.44 -10.14 -21.75
N ASP A 639 -12.29 -9.98 -20.44
CA ASP A 639 -13.04 -10.77 -19.46
C ASP A 639 -14.55 -10.56 -19.57
N ARG A 640 -14.97 -9.41 -20.09
CA ARG A 640 -16.39 -9.06 -20.31
C ARG A 640 -16.98 -9.65 -21.59
N LEU A 641 -16.14 -10.25 -22.45
CA LEU A 641 -16.56 -10.85 -23.71
C LEU A 641 -17.66 -11.88 -23.46
N ARG A 642 -18.82 -11.70 -24.12
CA ARG A 642 -19.93 -12.64 -24.00
C ARG A 642 -19.81 -13.73 -25.06
N LEU A 643 -19.45 -14.92 -24.61
CA LEU A 643 -19.44 -16.14 -25.40
C LEU A 643 -20.61 -17.02 -24.96
N ARG A 644 -21.25 -17.72 -25.90
CA ARG A 644 -22.35 -18.65 -25.60
C ARG A 644 -22.18 -19.93 -26.39
N PHE A 645 -22.06 -21.05 -25.68
CA PHE A 645 -22.06 -22.36 -26.30
C PHE A 645 -23.47 -22.96 -26.23
N ARG A 646 -24.08 -23.21 -27.40
CA ARG A 646 -25.37 -23.90 -27.50
C ARG A 646 -25.43 -24.74 -28.76
N VAL A 647 -25.74 -26.03 -28.62
CA VAL A 647 -25.91 -26.97 -29.75
C VAL A 647 -27.37 -27.43 -29.78
N PRO A 648 -28.14 -27.07 -30.82
CA PRO A 648 -29.53 -27.49 -30.96
C PRO A 648 -29.64 -28.90 -31.55
N VAL A 649 -30.39 -29.77 -30.88
CA VAL A 649 -30.69 -31.13 -31.33
C VAL A 649 -32.18 -31.43 -31.12
N SER A 650 -32.70 -32.43 -31.83
CA SER A 650 -34.03 -32.96 -31.52
C SER A 650 -33.90 -34.00 -30.42
N PHE A 651 -34.82 -33.98 -29.45
CA PHE A 651 -34.88 -34.97 -28.37
C PHE A 651 -35.02 -36.39 -28.91
N LYS A 652 -35.70 -36.54 -30.07
CA LYS A 652 -35.81 -37.82 -30.79
C LYS A 652 -34.44 -38.31 -31.29
N ALA A 653 -33.66 -37.45 -31.94
CA ALA A 653 -32.33 -37.80 -32.42
C ALA A 653 -31.35 -38.07 -31.26
N PHE A 654 -31.42 -37.27 -30.18
CA PHE A 654 -30.65 -37.51 -28.96
C PHE A 654 -30.94 -38.89 -28.35
N LYS A 655 -32.23 -39.25 -28.22
CA LYS A 655 -32.64 -40.56 -27.70
C LYS A 655 -32.18 -41.70 -28.60
N ALA A 656 -32.30 -41.55 -29.92
CA ALA A 656 -31.84 -42.55 -30.88
C ALA A 656 -30.31 -42.76 -30.77
N TYR A 657 -29.55 -41.67 -30.73
CA TYR A 657 -28.08 -41.70 -30.61
C TYR A 657 -27.59 -42.44 -29.37
N ARG A 658 -28.26 -42.20 -28.23
CA ARG A 658 -27.96 -42.88 -26.96
C ARG A 658 -28.38 -44.35 -26.97
N ALA A 659 -29.54 -44.67 -27.56
CA ALA A 659 -30.03 -46.03 -27.66
C ALA A 659 -29.14 -46.92 -28.54
N GLU A 660 -28.59 -46.39 -29.64
CA GLU A 660 -27.62 -47.09 -30.50
C GLU A 660 -26.34 -47.50 -29.75
N ARG A 661 -26.02 -46.81 -28.65
CA ARG A 661 -24.87 -47.08 -27.78
C ARG A 661 -25.28 -47.81 -26.49
N GLY A 662 -26.49 -48.36 -26.43
CA GLY A 662 -26.99 -49.11 -25.28
C GLY A 662 -27.32 -48.26 -24.05
N LEU A 663 -27.44 -46.94 -24.19
CA LEU A 663 -27.72 -46.03 -23.08
C LEU A 663 -29.19 -45.64 -23.01
N THR A 664 -29.70 -45.55 -21.78
CA THR A 664 -31.02 -44.97 -21.51
C THR A 664 -30.95 -43.44 -21.53
N THR A 665 -32.07 -42.81 -21.89
CA THR A 665 -32.23 -41.35 -21.91
C THR A 665 -33.33 -40.99 -20.91
N PRO A 666 -33.11 -40.05 -19.97
CA PRO A 666 -34.14 -39.66 -19.00
C PRO A 666 -35.33 -38.99 -19.71
N ALA A 667 -36.47 -38.97 -19.02
CA ALA A 667 -37.64 -38.23 -19.48
C ALA A 667 -37.34 -36.72 -19.49
N ILE A 668 -38.05 -35.97 -20.35
CA ILE A 668 -37.85 -34.51 -20.51
C ILE A 668 -37.89 -33.77 -19.16
N ALA A 669 -38.85 -34.11 -18.29
CA ALA A 669 -39.03 -33.48 -16.99
C ALA A 669 -37.87 -33.74 -16.00
N ALA A 670 -37.04 -34.76 -16.23
CA ALA A 670 -35.92 -35.13 -15.38
C ALA A 670 -34.56 -34.82 -16.03
N LEU A 671 -34.54 -34.26 -17.24
CA LEU A 671 -33.32 -34.12 -18.05
C LEU A 671 -32.32 -33.13 -17.45
N GLU A 672 -32.79 -31.98 -16.97
CA GLU A 672 -31.95 -30.96 -16.33
C GLU A 672 -31.37 -31.46 -15.00
N GLU A 673 -32.20 -32.11 -14.17
CA GLU A 673 -31.77 -32.65 -12.89
C GLU A 673 -30.77 -33.81 -13.06
N TRP A 674 -31.04 -34.72 -14.00
CA TRP A 674 -30.13 -35.82 -14.35
C TRP A 674 -28.73 -35.32 -14.76
N ALA A 675 -28.68 -34.25 -15.55
CA ALA A 675 -27.43 -33.63 -15.98
C ALA A 675 -26.68 -32.96 -14.83
N ARG A 676 -27.42 -32.32 -13.91
CA ARG A 676 -26.87 -31.70 -12.70
C ARG A 676 -26.27 -32.75 -11.76
N GLU A 677 -26.96 -33.87 -11.54
CA GLU A 677 -26.46 -35.00 -10.75
C GLU A 677 -25.22 -35.67 -11.38
N GLY A 678 -25.18 -35.78 -12.70
CA GLY A 678 -24.01 -36.23 -13.44
C GLY A 678 -22.81 -35.29 -13.24
N GLY A 679 -23.05 -33.99 -13.30
CA GLY A 679 -22.07 -32.94 -12.98
C GLY A 679 -21.51 -33.03 -11.57
N LEU A 680 -22.40 -33.22 -10.57
CA LEU A 680 -22.02 -33.39 -9.16
C LEU A 680 -21.03 -34.54 -8.97
N ARG A 681 -21.35 -35.69 -9.55
CA ARG A 681 -20.51 -36.89 -9.46
C ARG A 681 -19.15 -36.67 -10.10
N ALA A 682 -19.12 -36.15 -11.32
CA ALA A 682 -17.87 -35.84 -12.03
C ALA A 682 -17.01 -34.80 -11.29
N HIS A 683 -17.63 -33.87 -10.56
CA HIS A 683 -16.94 -32.91 -9.70
C HIS A 683 -16.31 -33.57 -8.45
N SER A 684 -16.92 -34.64 -7.94
CA SER A 684 -16.47 -35.34 -6.72
C SER A 684 -15.43 -36.45 -6.92
N GLU A 685 -15.40 -37.11 -8.08
CA GLU A 685 -14.73 -38.42 -8.29
C GLU A 685 -13.21 -38.40 -8.61
N GLY A 686 -12.51 -37.26 -8.52
CA GLY A 686 -11.04 -37.23 -8.54
C GLY A 686 -10.44 -36.20 -9.48
N LEU A 687 -9.46 -35.43 -8.99
CA LEU A 687 -8.96 -34.21 -9.63
C LEU A 687 -7.43 -34.24 -9.68
N GLU A 688 -6.86 -33.94 -10.84
CA GLU A 688 -5.42 -33.71 -10.96
C GLU A 688 -5.09 -32.23 -10.66
N PRO A 689 -3.89 -31.95 -10.10
CA PRO A 689 -3.40 -30.58 -9.91
C PRO A 689 -3.26 -29.86 -11.25
N CYS A 690 -3.64 -28.59 -11.29
CA CYS A 690 -3.50 -27.73 -12.47
C CYS A 690 -2.03 -27.33 -12.67
N ARG A 691 -1.38 -27.79 -13.75
CA ARG A 691 -0.07 -27.29 -14.19
C ARG A 691 -0.13 -26.13 -15.19
N LEU A 692 -1.32 -25.77 -15.69
CA LEU A 692 -1.48 -24.67 -16.66
C LEU A 692 -1.11 -23.28 -16.10
N LEU A 693 -1.02 -23.14 -14.77
CA LEU A 693 -0.43 -21.95 -14.17
C LEU A 693 1.07 -21.86 -14.46
N GLU A 694 1.80 -22.97 -14.56
CA GLU A 694 3.23 -22.96 -14.94
C GLU A 694 3.42 -22.49 -16.39
N ASP A 695 2.49 -22.79 -17.31
CA ASP A 695 2.57 -22.32 -18.72
C ASP A 695 2.07 -20.87 -18.92
N LEU A 696 1.19 -20.38 -18.04
CA LEU A 696 0.90 -18.95 -17.90
C LEU A 696 2.05 -18.20 -17.19
N VAL A 697 2.97 -18.95 -16.56
CA VAL A 697 4.10 -18.51 -15.74
C VAL A 697 5.41 -18.99 -16.39
N ILE A 698 5.65 -18.57 -17.62
CA ILE A 698 7.01 -18.53 -18.19
C ILE A 698 7.20 -17.11 -18.73
N SER A 699 8.05 -16.22 -18.23
CA SER A 699 9.13 -16.30 -17.24
C SER A 699 9.31 -14.90 -16.64
N PRO A 700 9.57 -14.72 -15.32
CA PRO A 700 10.43 -13.62 -14.92
C PRO A 700 11.83 -14.01 -15.39
N VAL A 701 12.32 -13.34 -16.44
CA VAL A 701 13.70 -13.43 -16.94
C VAL A 701 14.03 -14.72 -17.72
N ALA A 702 14.42 -14.53 -18.98
CA ALA A 702 15.55 -15.20 -19.59
C ALA A 702 16.54 -14.11 -20.03
#